data_AF-A0A1G3MMA7-F1
#
_entry.id   AF-A0A1G3MMA7-F1
#
_cell.length_a   1.000
_cell.length_b   1.000
_cell.length_c   1.000
_cell.angle_alpha   90.00
_cell.angle_beta   90.00
_cell.angle_gamma   90.00
#
_symmetry.space_group_name_H-M   'P 1'
#
loop_
_entity.id
_entity.type
_entity.pdbx_description
1 polymer ?
#
loop_
_entity_poly.entity_id
_entity_poly.type
_entity_poly.pdbx_seq_one_letter_code
_entity_poly.pdbx_strand_id
1 'polypeptide(L)'
;MIALEKYECALARVAYFHHDFQQEMVAIGEEIGKQTSLSVAAVGRCREVAPFLDAIAAHIKAINDGTLQVGGYVQAGREGLSVSIGDIQAAIEQLKQRNLEMRGILDISRQVTESVNKIAEIAIENKVIAINASVTASKASDKVKGFKVIANEITRISATMAERVGLIVDHAAQAGERMQQIMQNMDESITTTQAALGNIDEAFALLDKIDGTIHEAAIANADMLAENHQLSQKIHTLNDALGAIETTIAQTGEQAARVQSVMDQQASCIANVNRLVPELRSLGEAIAAGSQPAAKPKCLRFCESPITTIDPTWTRMLRETHFATYTCIRLLRYSSDRKLVPYLAETWFLHPDGRTWEFKLKQGVLFHDGSPITARDVKFSFERLMNPALDSPYANLFAIIAGAEEYIAGQTKAVAGIKMVGSQTIQFKLTSSFNFFLSLLALSYCSIIKSDPAIAARQLKPGELVSAGPFRQVPSGSPNLDRLVGNPHFINGRPFLDSLEIVRNVGDVPTALADGRLDLAYNQAAAQADLIRQKKFDGELQYYTSRYCYGLLVNFKRDNYLTRSPELRLALQMAVDKDAIVNQVLGGKAVRADAVLPPDMLDNGGRRFVPYNPAEATRLFERYRAEGKISQPLKVAFRAYPSLPDLKRISAAIESTLGSLGLSAEISHHPNSTSPGGFAADYDLVFLGFLSEIDLYTAVEPFINPEGGDNYFGYNNPEIIAMLRNSIELKSDAERRAHFSAILDKLTKDAFMVPLFFLQAVCATASRTHAVFMSAEESFIPDAVYLSADQAERATLTLDRQLGERYGDAVGRLDRESKAIVESSSQLISIGQTISQLIGRQKSGINQANDLFDSFAESAALLQTTRAAVVDKIRGTTEEAGKSSQAAQIIQAGLTDLANALEGTVRSLSQVKKDIHNMLVIVKDINESNAFIGSIAINAAIISSKTDVRGGDLVKVSESISEQAQRNTENTNTIQQFLDEMAKSVLEHLAFLEALVKKIALASNAVGQSGNVLKKVGPLLTAANQRSSAIEETSGQLASLINEANQSVDLINQEIDRLAVSADGLRFDLDMEQAVADILKDVAWINADVNRFLQAGT
;
A
#
# COMPACT_ATOMS: atom_id res chain seq x y z
N MET A 1 -20.58 -43.17 -38.76
CA MET A 1 -21.66 -43.09 -37.74
C MET A 1 -21.13 -42.91 -36.33
N ILE A 2 -20.46 -43.89 -35.70
CA ILE A 2 -19.92 -43.71 -34.32
C ILE A 2 -19.02 -42.47 -34.21
N ALA A 3 -18.12 -42.24 -35.18
CA ALA A 3 -17.28 -41.04 -35.21
C ALA A 3 -18.09 -39.73 -35.19
N LEU A 4 -19.26 -39.70 -35.84
CA LEU A 4 -20.14 -38.53 -35.85
C LEU A 4 -20.84 -38.32 -34.51
N GLU A 5 -21.27 -39.39 -33.83
CA GLU A 5 -21.82 -39.29 -32.48
C GLU A 5 -20.79 -38.73 -31.50
N LYS A 6 -19.56 -39.24 -31.54
CA LYS A 6 -18.46 -38.71 -30.73
C LYS A 6 -18.20 -37.23 -31.02
N TYR A 7 -18.27 -36.86 -32.30
CA TYR A 7 -18.08 -35.48 -32.75
C TYR A 7 -19.21 -34.56 -32.29
N GLU A 8 -20.48 -34.98 -32.37
CA GLU A 8 -21.62 -34.24 -31.83
C GLU A 8 -21.50 -34.04 -30.32
N CYS A 9 -21.11 -35.08 -29.57
CA CYS A 9 -20.85 -34.97 -28.13
C CYS A 9 -19.70 -33.98 -27.83
N ALA A 10 -18.67 -33.93 -28.68
CA ALA A 10 -17.60 -32.95 -28.55
C ALA A 10 -18.09 -31.53 -28.85
N LEU A 11 -18.82 -31.34 -29.95
CA LEU A 11 -19.33 -30.06 -30.38
C LEU A 11 -20.32 -29.47 -29.39
N ALA A 12 -21.19 -30.30 -28.80
CA ALA A 12 -22.11 -29.89 -27.75
C ALA A 12 -21.36 -29.34 -26.53
N ARG A 13 -20.25 -29.97 -26.14
CA ARG A 13 -19.38 -29.49 -25.06
C ARG A 13 -18.73 -28.15 -25.43
N VAL A 14 -18.11 -28.06 -26.61
CA VAL A 14 -17.46 -26.82 -27.07
C VAL A 14 -18.46 -25.67 -27.17
N ALA A 15 -19.66 -25.91 -27.70
CA ALA A 15 -20.71 -24.90 -27.80
C ALA A 15 -21.21 -24.42 -26.43
N TYR A 16 -21.37 -25.35 -25.47
CA TYR A 16 -21.72 -25.00 -24.10
C TYR A 16 -20.65 -24.12 -23.45
N PHE A 17 -19.37 -24.50 -23.56
CA PHE A 17 -18.26 -23.69 -23.03
C PHE A 17 -18.17 -22.32 -23.70
N HIS A 18 -18.33 -22.27 -25.02
CA HIS A 18 -18.32 -21.01 -25.77
C HIS A 18 -19.42 -20.07 -25.28
N HIS A 19 -20.64 -20.60 -25.06
CA HIS A 19 -21.75 -19.81 -24.52
C HIS A 19 -21.48 -19.28 -23.11
N ASP A 20 -20.99 -20.13 -22.20
CA ASP A 20 -20.72 -19.75 -20.81
C ASP A 20 -19.61 -18.69 -20.74
N PHE A 21 -18.52 -18.92 -21.47
CA PHE A 21 -17.40 -17.98 -21.60
C PHE A 21 -17.85 -16.64 -22.19
N GLN A 22 -18.83 -16.64 -23.11
CA GLN A 22 -19.38 -15.40 -23.68
C GLN A 22 -20.11 -14.57 -22.62
N GLN A 23 -20.86 -15.21 -21.73
CA GLN A 23 -21.56 -14.53 -20.64
C GLN A 23 -20.55 -13.91 -19.66
N GLU A 24 -19.49 -14.64 -19.32
CA GLU A 24 -18.42 -14.13 -18.46
C GLU A 24 -17.72 -12.91 -19.09
N MET A 25 -17.46 -12.94 -20.39
CA MET A 25 -16.82 -11.83 -21.10
C MET A 25 -17.71 -10.57 -21.18
N VAL A 26 -19.02 -10.74 -21.33
CA VAL A 26 -19.96 -9.61 -21.26
C VAL A 26 -19.92 -8.99 -19.86
N ALA A 27 -19.94 -9.81 -18.80
CA ALA A 27 -19.85 -9.33 -17.43
C ALA A 27 -18.53 -8.57 -17.18
N ILE A 28 -17.40 -9.08 -17.70
CA ILE A 28 -16.09 -8.41 -17.65
C ILE A 28 -16.13 -7.07 -18.38
N GLY A 29 -16.72 -7.01 -19.58
CA GLY A 29 -16.84 -5.78 -20.36
C GLY A 29 -17.68 -4.71 -19.66
N GLU A 30 -18.81 -5.09 -19.06
CA GLU A 30 -19.65 -4.20 -18.25
C GLU A 30 -18.87 -3.63 -17.05
N GLU A 31 -18.12 -4.47 -16.36
CA GLU A 31 -17.34 -4.07 -15.19
C GLU A 31 -16.18 -3.11 -15.54
N ILE A 32 -15.45 -3.40 -16.63
CA ILE A 32 -14.43 -2.49 -17.17
C ILE A 32 -15.05 -1.14 -17.55
N GLY A 33 -16.25 -1.13 -18.14
CA GLY A 33 -16.96 0.10 -18.49
C GLY A 33 -17.28 0.98 -17.27
N LYS A 34 -17.72 0.37 -16.17
CA LYS A 34 -17.96 1.09 -14.90
C LYS A 34 -16.66 1.62 -14.29
N GLN A 35 -15.62 0.79 -14.22
CA GLN A 35 -14.31 1.19 -13.71
C GLN A 35 -13.72 2.36 -14.51
N THR A 36 -13.83 2.32 -15.84
CA THR A 36 -13.38 3.40 -16.73
C THR A 36 -14.10 4.70 -16.38
N SER A 37 -15.42 4.64 -16.21
CA SER A 37 -16.24 5.82 -15.88
C SER A 37 -15.86 6.41 -14.52
N LEU A 38 -15.65 5.56 -13.51
CA LEU A 38 -15.22 5.97 -12.17
C LEU A 38 -13.79 6.53 -12.16
N SER A 39 -12.87 5.93 -12.90
CA SER A 39 -11.48 6.38 -13.03
C SER A 39 -11.41 7.76 -13.68
N VAL A 40 -12.15 7.97 -14.78
CA VAL A 40 -12.27 9.28 -15.44
C VAL A 40 -12.86 10.32 -14.48
N ALA A 41 -13.88 9.97 -13.70
CA ALA A 41 -14.45 10.85 -12.69
C ALA A 41 -13.41 11.22 -11.60
N ALA A 42 -12.68 10.24 -11.06
CA ALA A 42 -11.65 10.47 -10.05
C ALA A 42 -10.51 11.36 -10.56
N VAL A 43 -10.03 11.13 -11.79
CA VAL A 43 -9.04 11.98 -12.46
C VAL A 43 -9.56 13.39 -12.65
N GLY A 44 -10.81 13.53 -13.11
CA GLY A 44 -11.48 14.83 -13.26
C GLY A 44 -11.49 15.63 -11.97
N ARG A 45 -11.94 15.02 -10.87
CA ARG A 45 -11.97 15.64 -9.53
C ARG A 45 -10.59 16.00 -9.02
N CYS A 46 -9.58 15.15 -9.23
CA CYS A 46 -8.20 15.46 -8.83
C CYS A 46 -7.62 16.64 -9.62
N ARG A 47 -7.96 16.79 -10.91
CA ARG A 47 -7.52 17.96 -11.71
C ARG A 47 -8.15 19.26 -11.23
N GLU A 48 -9.35 19.21 -10.66
CA GLU A 48 -10.03 20.38 -10.08
C GLU A 48 -9.37 20.87 -8.78
N VAL A 49 -8.51 20.08 -8.13
CA VAL A 49 -7.84 20.44 -6.86
C VAL A 49 -6.79 21.54 -7.01
N ALA A 50 -6.01 21.54 -8.09
CA ALA A 50 -4.87 22.45 -8.25
C ALA A 50 -5.26 23.96 -8.16
N PRO A 51 -6.35 24.43 -8.80
CA PRO A 51 -6.84 25.80 -8.61
C PRO A 51 -7.14 26.19 -7.16
N PHE A 52 -7.63 25.27 -6.32
CA PHE A 52 -7.90 25.54 -4.90
C PHE A 52 -6.60 25.70 -4.11
N LEU A 53 -5.59 24.87 -4.39
CA LEU A 53 -4.27 25.00 -3.77
C LEU A 53 -3.60 26.32 -4.15
N ASP A 54 -3.72 26.75 -5.41
CA ASP A 54 -3.22 28.05 -5.86
C ASP A 54 -3.95 29.21 -5.16
N ALA A 55 -5.28 29.12 -5.01
CA ALA A 55 -6.07 30.10 -4.28
C ALA A 55 -5.67 30.19 -2.80
N ILE A 56 -5.49 29.04 -2.12
CA ILE A 56 -5.02 28.98 -0.74
C ILE A 56 -3.63 29.62 -0.61
N ALA A 57 -2.67 29.29 -1.49
CA ALA A 57 -1.36 29.92 -1.50
C ALA A 57 -1.43 31.44 -1.67
N ALA A 58 -2.29 31.92 -2.59
CA ALA A 58 -2.49 33.34 -2.82
C ALA A 58 -3.04 34.04 -1.56
N HIS A 59 -4.00 33.42 -0.87
CA HIS A 59 -4.55 33.95 0.38
C HIS A 59 -3.51 33.95 1.52
N ILE A 60 -2.72 32.87 1.70
CA ILE A 60 -1.64 32.82 2.69
C ILE A 60 -0.63 33.93 2.45
N LYS A 61 -0.20 34.10 1.20
CA LYS A 61 0.73 35.18 0.81
C LYS A 61 0.14 36.56 1.11
N ALA A 62 -1.14 36.77 0.79
CA ALA A 62 -1.83 38.03 1.04
C ALA A 62 -2.01 38.33 2.54
N ILE A 63 -2.10 37.30 3.40
CA ILE A 63 -2.07 37.46 4.86
C ILE A 63 -0.65 37.86 5.30
N ASN A 64 0.36 37.14 4.83
CA ASN A 64 1.76 37.40 5.17
C ASN A 64 2.22 38.81 4.80
N ASP A 65 1.89 39.27 3.59
CA ASP A 65 2.19 40.63 3.13
C ASP A 65 1.51 41.68 4.02
N GLY A 66 0.26 41.43 4.44
CA GLY A 66 -0.47 42.27 5.38
C GLY A 66 0.18 42.32 6.76
N THR A 67 0.60 41.17 7.29
CA THR A 67 1.28 41.05 8.59
C THR A 67 2.64 41.77 8.59
N LEU A 68 3.43 41.65 7.52
CA LEU A 68 4.69 42.39 7.36
C LEU A 68 4.47 43.90 7.24
N GLN A 69 3.43 44.31 6.52
CA GLN A 69 3.07 45.73 6.41
C GLN A 69 2.69 46.32 7.78
N VAL A 70 1.98 45.55 8.62
CA VAL A 70 1.70 45.93 10.00
C VAL A 70 2.99 46.10 10.81
N GLY A 71 3.96 45.18 10.67
CA GLY A 71 5.28 45.31 11.32
C GLY A 71 5.98 46.62 10.98
N GLY A 72 5.95 47.03 9.72
CA GLY A 72 6.49 48.33 9.28
C GLY A 72 5.81 49.54 9.94
N TYR A 73 4.48 49.51 10.11
CA TYR A 73 3.77 50.58 10.82
C TYR A 73 4.02 50.60 12.32
N VAL A 74 4.16 49.43 12.95
CA VAL A 74 4.49 49.29 14.37
C VAL A 74 5.89 49.84 14.65
N GLN A 75 6.86 49.51 13.80
CA GLN A 75 8.22 50.06 13.89
C GLN A 75 8.23 51.59 13.72
N ALA A 76 7.54 52.11 12.70
CA ALA A 76 7.45 53.56 12.49
C ALA A 76 6.78 54.28 13.67
N GLY A 77 5.73 53.69 14.27
CA GLY A 77 5.09 54.22 15.48
C GLY A 77 6.02 54.19 16.70
N ARG A 78 6.82 53.12 16.86
CA ARG A 78 7.83 52.99 17.91
C ARG A 78 8.91 54.05 17.81
N GLU A 79 9.47 54.26 16.62
CA GLU A 79 10.51 55.27 16.36
C GLU A 79 9.99 56.69 16.66
N GLY A 80 8.78 57.01 16.21
CA GLY A 80 8.14 58.31 16.46
C GLY A 80 7.85 58.57 17.95
N LEU A 81 7.39 57.56 18.69
CA LEU A 81 7.22 57.64 20.14
C LEU A 81 8.57 57.84 20.84
N SER A 82 9.59 57.02 20.52
CA SER A 82 10.90 57.03 21.21
C SER A 82 11.61 58.38 21.15
N VAL A 83 11.65 59.01 19.98
CA VAL A 83 12.26 60.34 19.81
C VAL A 83 11.53 61.39 20.64
N SER A 84 10.20 61.39 20.60
CA SER A 84 9.38 62.37 21.31
C SER A 84 9.54 62.27 22.83
N ILE A 85 9.70 61.05 23.34
CA ILE A 85 9.81 60.78 24.78
C ILE A 85 11.14 61.26 25.35
N GLY A 86 12.24 61.08 24.62
CA GLY A 86 13.54 61.62 25.02
C GLY A 86 13.51 63.15 25.18
N ASP A 87 12.85 63.84 24.26
CA ASP A 87 12.67 65.31 24.32
C ASP A 87 11.82 65.75 25.51
N ILE A 88 10.78 64.98 25.87
CA ILE A 88 9.89 65.29 27.01
C ILE A 88 10.62 65.10 28.34
N GLN A 89 11.35 63.99 28.51
CA GLN A 89 12.12 63.74 29.73
C GLN A 89 13.15 64.85 29.96
N ALA A 90 13.85 65.27 28.91
CA ALA A 90 14.78 66.40 28.98
C ALA A 90 14.08 67.72 29.32
N ALA A 91 12.89 67.98 28.75
CA ALA A 91 12.10 69.18 29.02
C ALA A 91 11.63 69.30 30.48
N ILE A 92 11.21 68.18 31.09
CA ILE A 92 10.77 68.15 32.49
C ILE A 92 11.92 68.47 33.45
N GLU A 93 13.10 67.90 33.22
CA GLU A 93 14.27 68.18 34.08
C GLU A 93 14.71 69.64 33.96
N GLN A 94 14.64 70.22 32.76
CA GLN A 94 14.90 71.65 32.57
C GLN A 94 13.84 72.54 33.26
N LEU A 95 12.57 72.13 33.29
CA LEU A 95 11.50 72.85 34.03
C LEU A 95 11.72 72.84 35.53
N LYS A 96 12.07 71.69 36.11
CA LYS A 96 12.35 71.58 37.56
C LYS A 96 13.48 72.52 37.96
N GLN A 97 14.57 72.52 37.19
CA GLN A 97 15.70 73.40 37.43
C GLN A 97 15.27 74.88 37.32
N ARG A 98 14.43 75.20 36.34
CA ARG A 98 13.96 76.57 36.15
C ARG A 98 13.01 77.07 37.23
N ASN A 99 12.14 76.19 37.72
CA ASN A 99 11.24 76.52 38.83
C ASN A 99 12.01 76.81 40.12
N LEU A 100 13.19 76.20 40.31
CA LEU A 100 14.08 76.47 41.43
C LEU A 100 14.73 77.87 41.35
N GLU A 101 15.24 78.24 40.18
CA GLU A 101 15.88 79.55 39.93
C GLU A 101 14.89 80.72 40.12
N MET A 102 13.63 80.51 39.76
CA MET A 102 12.53 81.46 39.90
C MET A 102 12.26 81.90 41.35
N ARG A 103 12.71 81.14 42.36
CA ARG A 103 12.65 81.56 43.78
C ARG A 103 13.48 82.81 44.06
N GLY A 104 14.58 83.03 43.34
CA GLY A 104 15.44 84.21 43.53
C GLY A 104 14.71 85.53 43.26
N ILE A 105 13.69 85.53 42.39
CA ILE A 105 12.85 86.70 42.11
C ILE A 105 12.01 87.10 43.33
N LEU A 106 11.54 86.14 44.13
CA LEU A 106 10.79 86.42 45.37
C LEU A 106 11.68 87.10 46.41
N ASP A 107 12.95 86.67 46.50
CA ASP A 107 13.92 87.28 47.40
C ASP A 107 14.24 88.72 47.00
N ILE A 108 14.43 88.98 45.69
CA ILE A 108 14.63 90.35 45.17
C ILE A 108 13.38 91.20 45.42
N SER A 109 12.18 90.68 45.20
CA SER A 109 10.92 91.38 45.46
C SER A 109 10.79 91.79 46.94
N ARG A 110 11.22 90.94 47.87
CA ARG A 110 11.26 91.27 49.31
C ARG A 110 12.24 92.40 49.60
N GLN A 111 13.42 92.37 49.00
CA GLN A 111 14.44 93.42 49.14
C GLN A 111 13.97 94.78 48.59
N VAL A 112 13.20 94.78 47.50
CA VAL A 112 12.52 95.98 46.97
C VAL A 112 11.56 96.55 48.00
N THR A 113 10.65 95.74 48.57
CA THR A 113 9.70 96.19 49.59
C THR A 113 10.39 96.76 50.84
N GLU A 114 11.43 96.09 51.34
CA GLU A 114 12.21 96.56 52.49
C GLU A 114 12.90 97.91 52.22
N SER A 115 13.43 98.09 51.01
CA SER A 115 14.12 99.33 50.60
C SER A 115 13.14 100.49 50.38
N VAL A 116 11.94 100.19 49.87
CA VAL A 116 10.87 101.17 49.62
C VAL A 116 10.30 101.71 50.95
N ASN A 117 10.17 100.88 51.98
CA ASN A 117 9.73 101.33 53.30
C ASN A 117 10.67 102.38 53.92
N LYS A 118 11.98 102.29 53.70
CA LYS A 118 12.94 103.31 54.14
C LYS A 118 12.69 104.66 53.47
N ILE A 119 12.29 104.66 52.20
CA ILE A 119 11.92 105.90 51.48
C ILE A 119 10.62 106.51 52.06
N ALA A 120 9.66 105.67 52.46
CA ALA A 120 8.43 106.11 53.09
C ALA A 120 8.69 106.83 54.43
N GLU A 121 9.54 106.24 55.29
CA GLU A 121 9.95 106.84 56.57
C GLU A 121 10.59 108.21 56.35
N ILE A 122 11.51 108.29 55.37
CA ILE A 122 12.19 109.53 55.00
C ILE A 122 11.19 110.59 54.50
N ALA A 123 10.21 110.21 53.68
CA ALA A 123 9.18 111.13 53.19
C ALA A 123 8.33 111.71 54.34
N ILE A 124 8.00 110.88 55.33
CA ILE A 124 7.29 111.31 56.55
C ILE A 124 8.16 112.27 57.36
N GLU A 125 9.46 111.98 57.53
CA GLU A 125 10.40 112.87 58.21
C GLU A 125 10.50 114.23 57.50
N ASN A 126 10.67 114.25 56.18
CA ASN A 126 10.71 115.48 55.37
C ASN A 126 9.43 116.32 55.53
N LYS A 127 8.27 115.66 55.61
CA LYS A 127 6.98 116.32 55.86
C LYS A 127 6.94 116.98 57.24
N VAL A 128 7.41 116.30 58.28
CA VAL A 128 7.47 116.84 59.66
C VAL A 128 8.44 118.02 59.75
N ILE A 129 9.61 117.90 59.14
CA ILE A 129 10.62 118.97 59.09
C ILE A 129 10.06 120.21 58.38
N ALA A 130 9.40 120.03 57.23
CA ALA A 130 8.80 121.11 56.47
C ALA A 130 7.64 121.80 57.22
N ILE A 131 6.78 121.05 57.90
CA ILE A 131 5.71 121.62 58.74
C ILE A 131 6.30 122.47 59.88
N ASN A 132 7.32 121.96 60.58
CA ASN A 132 7.99 122.69 61.66
C ASN A 132 8.68 123.98 61.15
N ALA A 133 9.26 123.94 59.95
CA ALA A 133 9.82 125.11 59.29
C ALA A 133 8.75 126.15 58.93
N SER A 134 7.59 125.73 58.42
CA SER A 134 6.44 126.59 58.08
C SER A 134 5.86 127.29 59.31
N VAL A 135 5.80 126.59 60.45
CA VAL A 135 5.35 127.15 61.74
C VAL A 135 6.35 128.18 62.28
N THR A 136 7.65 127.88 62.22
CA THR A 136 8.71 128.80 62.65
C THR A 136 8.73 130.08 61.79
N ALA A 137 8.56 129.96 60.48
CA ALA A 137 8.44 131.11 59.56
C ALA A 137 7.21 131.98 59.84
N SER A 138 6.11 131.41 60.38
CA SER A 138 4.89 132.16 60.72
C SER A 138 5.05 133.09 61.93
N LYS A 139 6.15 132.99 62.70
CA LYS A 139 6.44 133.86 63.85
C LYS A 139 7.39 135.04 63.52
N ALA A 140 7.91 135.12 62.30
CA ALA A 140 8.85 136.15 61.86
C ALA A 140 8.16 137.29 61.09
N SER A 141 8.77 138.49 61.11
CA SER A 141 8.27 139.74 60.49
C SER A 141 7.91 139.61 59.00
N ASP A 142 7.08 140.53 58.48
CA ASP A 142 6.41 140.53 57.16
C ASP A 142 7.31 140.29 55.92
N LYS A 143 8.65 140.29 56.07
CA LYS A 143 9.62 140.01 55.00
C LYS A 143 9.93 138.52 54.75
N VAL A 144 9.35 137.55 55.49
CA VAL A 144 9.68 136.09 55.38
C VAL A 144 8.56 135.22 54.74
N LYS A 145 7.51 135.83 54.16
CA LYS A 145 6.35 135.11 53.58
C LYS A 145 6.69 134.10 52.45
N GLY A 146 7.81 134.25 51.75
CA GLY A 146 8.23 133.33 50.67
C GLY A 146 8.57 131.91 51.14
N PHE A 147 9.05 131.74 52.38
CA PHE A 147 9.48 130.43 52.90
C PHE A 147 8.30 129.49 53.20
N LYS A 148 7.13 130.05 53.52
CA LYS A 148 5.89 129.30 53.78
C LYS A 148 5.40 128.56 52.53
N VAL A 149 5.58 129.17 51.36
CA VAL A 149 5.22 128.55 50.07
C VAL A 149 6.11 127.32 49.80
N ILE A 150 7.42 127.46 50.05
CA ILE A 150 8.40 126.38 49.90
C ILE A 150 8.12 125.19 50.85
N ALA A 151 7.86 125.46 52.13
CA ALA A 151 7.59 124.42 53.11
C ALA A 151 6.26 123.67 52.85
N ASN A 152 5.23 124.37 52.37
CA ASN A 152 3.98 123.73 51.94
C ASN A 152 4.20 122.86 50.70
N GLU A 153 5.06 123.29 49.79
CA GLU A 153 5.35 122.53 48.58
C GLU A 153 6.17 121.26 48.86
N ILE A 154 7.16 121.32 49.76
CA ILE A 154 7.88 120.12 50.24
C ILE A 154 6.92 119.16 50.96
N THR A 155 6.01 119.68 51.78
CA THR A 155 4.96 118.89 52.45
C THR A 155 4.06 118.17 51.44
N ARG A 156 3.68 118.86 50.36
CA ARG A 156 2.85 118.33 49.26
C ARG A 156 3.59 117.22 48.51
N ILE A 157 4.84 117.48 48.12
CA ILE A 157 5.65 116.51 47.35
C ILE A 157 5.97 115.28 48.18
N SER A 158 6.35 115.44 49.46
CA SER A 158 6.59 114.30 50.36
C SER A 158 5.33 113.45 50.61
N ALA A 159 4.14 114.07 50.63
CA ALA A 159 2.88 113.33 50.72
C ALA A 159 2.60 112.53 49.43
N THR A 160 2.81 113.13 48.25
CA THR A 160 2.72 112.42 46.96
C THR A 160 3.77 111.31 46.83
N MET A 161 4.96 111.51 47.38
CA MET A 161 6.02 110.51 47.39
C MET A 161 5.69 109.31 48.29
N ALA A 162 5.11 109.54 49.46
CA ALA A 162 4.62 108.46 50.34
C ALA A 162 3.48 107.65 49.69
N GLU A 163 2.57 108.31 48.96
CA GLU A 163 1.52 107.65 48.18
C GLU A 163 2.10 106.79 47.04
N ARG A 164 3.07 107.33 46.28
CA ARG A 164 3.77 106.62 45.20
C ARG A 164 4.58 105.43 45.70
N VAL A 165 5.21 105.55 46.87
CA VAL A 165 5.89 104.45 47.56
C VAL A 165 4.92 103.31 47.89
N GLY A 166 3.72 103.64 48.39
CA GLY A 166 2.66 102.65 48.62
C GLY A 166 2.33 101.85 47.35
N LEU A 167 2.26 102.51 46.20
CA LEU A 167 2.01 101.84 44.91
C LEU A 167 3.15 100.88 44.49
N ILE A 168 4.41 101.17 44.83
CA ILE A 168 5.52 100.24 44.56
C ILE A 168 5.40 99.00 45.44
N VAL A 169 5.05 99.15 46.72
CA VAL A 169 4.84 98.01 47.64
C VAL A 169 3.68 97.14 47.16
N ASP A 170 2.58 97.75 46.72
CA ASP A 170 1.42 97.02 46.18
C ASP A 170 1.79 96.24 44.91
N HIS A 171 2.54 96.85 43.99
CA HIS A 171 3.01 96.17 42.79
C HIS A 171 4.05 95.09 43.07
N ALA A 172 4.93 95.27 44.06
CA ALA A 172 5.90 94.25 44.48
C ALA A 172 5.21 93.07 45.16
N ALA A 173 4.20 93.32 46.01
CA ALA A 173 3.39 92.27 46.63
C ALA A 173 2.59 91.48 45.58
N GLN A 174 1.96 92.17 44.63
CA GLN A 174 1.25 91.54 43.51
C GLN A 174 2.18 90.71 42.61
N ALA A 175 3.39 91.21 42.33
CA ALA A 175 4.42 90.47 41.60
C ALA A 175 4.85 89.21 42.37
N GLY A 176 5.04 89.32 43.69
CA GLY A 176 5.39 88.20 44.56
C GLY A 176 4.31 87.11 44.64
N GLU A 177 3.05 87.48 44.87
CA GLU A 177 1.92 86.54 44.87
C GLU A 177 1.76 85.83 43.52
N ARG A 178 1.84 86.59 42.42
CA ARG A 178 1.78 86.02 41.06
C ARG A 178 2.92 85.04 40.83
N MET A 179 4.13 85.36 41.29
CA MET A 179 5.29 84.50 41.15
C MET A 179 5.15 83.19 41.96
N GLN A 180 4.59 83.25 43.17
CA GLN A 180 4.26 82.04 43.94
C GLN A 180 3.21 81.17 43.24
N GLN A 181 2.15 81.78 42.70
CA GLN A 181 1.12 81.05 41.95
C GLN A 181 1.70 80.40 40.68
N ILE A 182 2.58 81.12 39.98
CA ILE A 182 3.30 80.60 38.81
C ILE A 182 4.08 79.32 39.18
N MET A 183 4.84 79.35 40.27
CA MET A 183 5.65 78.20 40.68
C MET A 183 4.80 77.00 41.09
N GLN A 184 3.70 77.22 41.82
CA GLN A 184 2.76 76.16 42.20
C GLN A 184 2.12 75.50 40.96
N ASN A 185 1.66 76.31 40.01
CA ASN A 185 1.08 75.80 38.77
C ASN A 185 2.10 75.01 37.94
N MET A 186 3.38 75.41 37.94
CA MET A 186 4.45 74.64 37.29
C MET A 186 4.70 73.29 37.97
N ASP A 187 4.74 73.22 39.31
CA ASP A 187 4.95 71.97 40.05
C ASP A 187 3.80 70.97 39.83
N GLU A 188 2.56 71.45 39.81
CA GLU A 188 1.38 70.64 39.48
C GLU A 188 1.45 70.13 38.03
N SER A 189 1.84 70.99 37.09
CA SER A 189 2.01 70.62 35.68
C SER A 189 3.12 69.57 35.47
N ILE A 190 4.24 69.69 36.19
CA ILE A 190 5.32 68.69 36.18
C ILE A 190 4.80 67.34 36.68
N THR A 191 4.06 67.32 37.79
CA THR A 191 3.52 66.10 38.41
C THR A 191 2.55 65.38 37.47
N THR A 192 1.61 66.11 36.87
CA THR A 192 0.63 65.56 35.92
C THR A 192 1.32 64.99 34.67
N THR A 193 2.37 65.66 34.18
CA THR A 193 3.14 65.17 33.03
C THR A 193 3.93 63.91 33.36
N GLN A 194 4.50 63.80 34.56
CA GLN A 194 5.17 62.59 35.01
C GLN A 194 4.22 61.39 35.15
N ALA A 195 2.98 61.60 35.57
CA ALA A 195 1.96 60.56 35.57
C ALA A 195 1.60 60.10 34.14
N ALA A 196 1.50 61.03 33.19
CA ALA A 196 1.29 60.69 31.78
C ALA A 196 2.48 59.90 31.18
N LEU A 197 3.71 60.14 31.65
CA LEU A 197 4.89 59.37 31.24
C LEU A 197 4.86 57.90 31.70
N GLY A 198 4.16 57.55 32.78
CA GLY A 198 4.03 56.15 33.22
C GLY A 198 3.33 55.25 32.20
N ASN A 199 2.47 55.81 31.34
CA ASN A 199 1.77 55.07 30.29
C ASN A 199 2.65 54.76 29.06
N ILE A 200 3.88 55.29 29.00
CA ILE A 200 4.82 55.07 27.91
C ILE A 200 5.43 53.68 27.94
N ASP A 201 5.85 53.23 29.14
CA ASP A 201 6.48 51.91 29.29
C ASP A 201 5.47 50.82 28.93
N GLU A 202 4.20 51.02 29.29
CA GLU A 202 3.09 50.16 28.87
C GLU A 202 2.89 50.18 27.34
N ALA A 203 2.95 51.37 26.71
CA ALA A 203 2.84 51.49 25.26
C ALA A 203 3.97 50.76 24.50
N PHE A 204 5.23 50.85 24.98
CA PHE A 204 6.35 50.13 24.38
C PHE A 204 6.29 48.62 24.61
N ALA A 205 5.89 48.17 25.81
CA ALA A 205 5.71 46.75 26.08
C ALA A 205 4.64 46.12 25.18
N LEU A 206 3.54 46.85 24.91
CA LEU A 206 2.53 46.43 23.94
C LEU A 206 3.07 46.40 22.51
N LEU A 207 3.90 47.36 22.10
CA LEU A 207 4.54 47.36 20.77
C LEU A 207 5.51 46.20 20.58
N ASP A 208 6.32 45.86 21.59
CA ASP A 208 7.21 44.70 21.56
C ASP A 208 6.44 43.38 21.45
N LYS A 209 5.30 43.28 22.15
CA LYS A 209 4.42 42.11 22.07
C LYS A 209 3.76 41.96 20.69
N ILE A 210 3.33 43.08 20.11
CA ILE A 210 2.79 43.13 18.74
C ILE A 210 3.86 42.68 17.73
N ASP A 211 5.08 43.20 17.84
CA ASP A 211 6.21 42.86 16.95
C ASP A 211 6.58 41.36 17.03
N GLY A 212 6.68 40.82 18.24
CA GLY A 212 6.90 39.38 18.45
C GLY A 212 5.79 38.53 17.83
N THR A 213 4.52 38.92 18.01
CA THR A 213 3.38 38.19 17.44
C THR A 213 3.35 38.25 15.91
N ILE A 214 3.72 39.39 15.32
CA ILE A 214 3.87 39.57 13.87
C ILE A 214 4.94 38.65 13.31
N HIS A 215 6.09 38.55 13.99
CA HIS A 215 7.19 37.69 13.57
C HIS A 215 6.78 36.21 13.61
N GLU A 216 6.15 35.76 14.70
CA GLU A 216 5.65 34.39 14.82
C GLU A 216 4.57 34.06 13.77
N ALA A 217 3.67 35.00 13.49
CA ALA A 217 2.65 34.82 12.45
C ALA A 217 3.27 34.75 11.05
N ALA A 218 4.34 35.51 10.77
CA ALA A 218 5.06 35.45 9.49
C ALA A 218 5.76 34.10 9.29
N ILE A 219 6.39 33.54 10.33
CA ILE A 219 6.98 32.19 10.28
C ILE A 219 5.91 31.14 10.00
N ALA A 220 4.80 31.15 10.75
CA ALA A 220 3.72 30.20 10.55
C ALA A 220 3.06 30.31 9.16
N ASN A 221 2.94 31.53 8.60
CA ASN A 221 2.48 31.71 7.22
C ASN A 221 3.46 31.12 6.20
N ALA A 222 4.78 31.22 6.43
CA ALA A 222 5.78 30.62 5.57
C ALA A 222 5.72 29.09 5.61
N ASP A 223 5.53 28.50 6.80
CA ASP A 223 5.35 27.06 6.98
C ASP A 223 4.08 26.57 6.28
N MET A 224 2.96 27.28 6.40
CA MET A 224 1.73 26.96 5.67
C MET A 224 1.92 27.02 4.14
N LEU A 225 2.70 27.97 3.64
CA LEU A 225 2.98 28.09 2.20
C LEU A 225 3.87 26.93 1.69
N ALA A 226 4.83 26.49 2.51
CA ALA A 226 5.64 25.31 2.23
C ALA A 226 4.79 24.03 2.21
N GLU A 227 3.91 23.85 3.19
CA GLU A 227 2.98 22.70 3.24
C GLU A 227 2.03 22.70 2.03
N ASN A 228 1.49 23.87 1.64
CA ASN A 228 0.64 23.99 0.45
C ASN A 228 1.41 23.65 -0.86
N HIS A 229 2.70 23.96 -0.91
CA HIS A 229 3.55 23.53 -2.03
C HIS A 229 3.77 22.01 -2.04
N GLN A 230 3.95 21.38 -0.87
CA GLN A 230 4.03 19.93 -0.77
C GLN A 230 2.72 19.25 -1.19
N LEU A 231 1.57 19.77 -0.76
CA LEU A 231 0.24 19.33 -1.22
C LEU A 231 0.11 19.43 -2.75
N SER A 232 0.64 20.51 -3.34
CA SER A 232 0.66 20.69 -4.80
C SER A 232 1.54 19.67 -5.52
N GLN A 233 2.63 19.20 -4.91
CA GLN A 233 3.44 18.11 -5.47
C GLN A 233 2.73 16.76 -5.33
N LYS A 234 2.13 16.49 -4.16
CA LYS A 234 1.38 15.24 -3.90
C LYS A 234 0.21 15.05 -4.88
N ILE A 235 -0.52 16.11 -5.22
CA ILE A 235 -1.63 16.00 -6.20
C ILE A 235 -1.14 15.66 -7.62
N HIS A 236 0.07 16.07 -8.02
CA HIS A 236 0.65 15.66 -9.30
C HIS A 236 0.94 14.16 -9.30
N THR A 237 1.62 13.66 -8.25
CA THR A 237 1.90 12.23 -8.09
C THR A 237 0.62 11.40 -8.05
N LEU A 238 -0.41 11.89 -7.38
CA LEU A 238 -1.72 11.25 -7.33
C LEU A 238 -2.39 11.22 -8.72
N ASN A 239 -2.34 12.32 -9.47
CA ASN A 239 -2.87 12.37 -10.84
C ASN A 239 -2.12 11.42 -11.78
N ASP A 240 -0.80 11.28 -11.63
CA ASP A 240 -0.01 10.31 -12.39
C ASP A 240 -0.39 8.86 -12.04
N ALA A 241 -0.58 8.56 -10.75
CA ALA A 241 -1.04 7.25 -10.29
C ALA A 241 -2.44 6.90 -10.85
N LEU A 242 -3.38 7.86 -10.80
CA LEU A 242 -4.72 7.69 -11.37
C LEU A 242 -4.68 7.53 -12.90
N GLY A 243 -3.79 8.23 -13.60
CA GLY A 243 -3.57 8.06 -15.04
C GLY A 243 -2.99 6.69 -15.40
N ALA A 244 -2.12 6.13 -14.55
CA ALA A 244 -1.63 4.76 -14.70
C ALA A 244 -2.75 3.73 -14.51
N ILE A 245 -3.66 3.96 -13.55
CA ILE A 245 -4.87 3.14 -13.36
C ILE A 245 -5.75 3.20 -14.62
N GLU A 246 -6.05 4.39 -15.13
CA GLU A 246 -6.85 4.59 -16.35
C GLU A 246 -6.23 3.86 -17.55
N THR A 247 -4.91 3.99 -17.74
CA THR A 247 -4.17 3.30 -18.81
C THR A 247 -4.29 1.78 -18.68
N THR A 248 -4.18 1.26 -17.46
CA THR A 248 -4.26 -0.19 -17.22
C THR A 248 -5.70 -0.70 -17.42
N ILE A 249 -6.73 0.08 -17.06
CA ILE A 249 -8.13 -0.24 -17.36
C ILE A 249 -8.36 -0.26 -18.87
N ALA A 250 -7.85 0.72 -19.61
CA ALA A 250 -7.95 0.77 -21.06
C ALA A 250 -7.29 -0.44 -21.74
N GLN A 251 -6.09 -0.83 -21.29
CA GLN A 251 -5.41 -2.04 -21.77
C GLN A 251 -6.23 -3.31 -21.51
N THR A 252 -6.85 -3.42 -20.32
CA THR A 252 -7.74 -4.54 -20.00
C THR A 252 -8.97 -4.55 -20.92
N GLY A 253 -9.55 -3.38 -21.22
CA GLY A 253 -10.64 -3.22 -22.19
C GLY A 253 -10.26 -3.62 -23.61
N GLU A 254 -9.05 -3.26 -24.08
CA GLU A 254 -8.53 -3.68 -25.38
C GLU A 254 -8.40 -5.20 -25.46
N GLN A 255 -7.85 -5.83 -24.42
CA GLN A 255 -7.77 -7.29 -24.37
C GLN A 255 -9.16 -7.93 -24.35
N ALA A 256 -10.12 -7.40 -23.60
CA ALA A 256 -11.49 -7.88 -23.60
C ALA A 256 -12.16 -7.75 -24.98
N ALA A 257 -11.90 -6.67 -25.72
CA ALA A 257 -12.38 -6.52 -27.09
C ALA A 257 -11.74 -7.54 -28.05
N ARG A 258 -10.44 -7.84 -27.88
CA ARG A 258 -9.77 -8.92 -28.62
C ARG A 258 -10.39 -10.28 -28.34
N VAL A 259 -10.79 -10.55 -27.10
CA VAL A 259 -11.53 -11.79 -26.77
C VAL A 259 -12.79 -11.89 -27.62
N GLN A 260 -13.63 -10.85 -27.67
CA GLN A 260 -14.87 -10.88 -28.45
C GLN A 260 -14.61 -11.21 -29.93
N SER A 261 -13.58 -10.61 -30.54
CA SER A 261 -13.23 -10.90 -31.93
C SER A 261 -12.83 -12.36 -32.15
N VAL A 262 -12.06 -12.95 -31.24
CA VAL A 262 -11.65 -14.37 -31.32
C VAL A 262 -12.85 -15.28 -31.07
N MET A 263 -13.74 -14.91 -30.15
CA MET A 263 -14.97 -15.64 -29.87
C MET A 263 -15.92 -15.65 -31.07
N ASP A 264 -16.08 -14.53 -31.77
CA ASP A 264 -16.93 -14.44 -32.97
C ASP A 264 -16.40 -15.34 -34.09
N GLN A 265 -15.06 -15.36 -34.28
CA GLN A 265 -14.40 -16.28 -35.20
C GLN A 265 -14.67 -17.74 -34.82
N GLN A 266 -14.49 -18.09 -33.54
CA GLN A 266 -14.72 -19.43 -33.05
C GLN A 266 -16.20 -19.85 -33.18
N ALA A 267 -17.14 -18.94 -32.90
CA ALA A 267 -18.58 -19.17 -33.07
C ALA A 267 -18.93 -19.48 -34.53
N SER A 268 -18.34 -18.74 -35.48
CA SER A 268 -18.50 -19.01 -36.91
C SER A 268 -18.01 -20.40 -37.28
N CYS A 269 -16.84 -20.82 -36.78
CA CYS A 269 -16.31 -22.16 -37.00
C CYS A 269 -17.23 -23.25 -36.39
N ILE A 270 -17.69 -23.07 -35.15
CA ILE A 270 -18.66 -23.98 -34.49
C ILE A 270 -19.96 -24.08 -35.31
N ALA A 271 -20.45 -22.97 -35.87
CA ALA A 271 -21.65 -22.96 -36.70
C ALA A 271 -21.43 -23.68 -38.04
N ASN A 272 -20.26 -23.50 -38.68
CA ASN A 272 -19.91 -24.21 -39.91
C ASN A 272 -19.82 -25.71 -39.65
N VAL A 273 -19.18 -26.10 -38.55
CA VAL A 273 -19.12 -27.47 -38.08
C VAL A 273 -20.52 -28.06 -37.88
N ASN A 274 -21.41 -27.36 -37.16
CA ASN A 274 -22.80 -27.80 -36.96
C ASN A 274 -23.56 -28.03 -38.27
N ARG A 275 -23.25 -27.27 -39.34
CA ARG A 275 -23.85 -27.49 -40.67
C ARG A 275 -23.25 -28.68 -41.41
N LEU A 276 -21.98 -29.00 -41.19
CA LEU A 276 -21.29 -30.13 -41.82
C LEU A 276 -21.69 -31.48 -41.22
N VAL A 277 -22.04 -31.52 -39.93
CA VAL A 277 -22.38 -32.78 -39.24
C VAL A 277 -23.58 -33.52 -39.89
N PRO A 278 -24.73 -32.87 -40.20
CA PRO A 278 -25.83 -33.53 -40.90
C PRO A 278 -25.46 -34.03 -42.30
N GLU A 279 -24.62 -33.29 -43.03
CA GLU A 279 -24.12 -33.71 -44.35
C GLU A 279 -23.27 -34.98 -44.22
N LEU A 280 -22.31 -35.00 -43.28
CA LEU A 280 -21.48 -36.17 -43.00
C LEU A 280 -22.29 -37.37 -42.53
N ARG A 281 -23.34 -37.13 -41.72
CA ARG A 281 -24.28 -38.17 -41.29
C ARG A 281 -25.03 -38.76 -42.47
N SER A 282 -25.61 -37.92 -43.31
CA SER A 282 -26.32 -38.37 -44.52
C SER A 282 -25.41 -39.15 -45.47
N LEU A 283 -24.19 -38.65 -45.72
CA LEU A 283 -23.20 -39.33 -46.55
C LEU A 283 -22.77 -40.67 -45.90
N GLY A 284 -22.54 -40.68 -44.59
CA GLY A 284 -22.18 -41.87 -43.84
C GLY A 284 -23.29 -42.94 -43.82
N GLU A 285 -24.55 -42.54 -43.70
CA GLU A 285 -25.72 -43.41 -43.80
C GLU A 285 -25.88 -43.99 -45.20
N ALA A 286 -25.66 -43.16 -46.25
CA ALA A 286 -25.69 -43.62 -47.63
C ALA A 286 -24.55 -44.64 -47.92
N ILE A 287 -23.35 -44.39 -47.40
CA ILE A 287 -22.21 -45.33 -47.48
C ILE A 287 -22.56 -46.65 -46.77
N ALA A 288 -23.17 -46.56 -45.58
CA ALA A 288 -23.58 -47.73 -44.80
C ALA A 288 -24.70 -48.53 -45.48
N ALA A 289 -25.68 -47.87 -46.10
CA ALA A 289 -26.78 -48.51 -46.80
C ALA A 289 -26.35 -49.32 -48.04
N GLY A 290 -25.24 -48.91 -48.69
CA GLY A 290 -24.64 -49.64 -49.82
C GLY A 290 -23.79 -50.86 -49.41
N SER A 291 -23.52 -51.05 -48.12
CA SER A 291 -22.63 -52.07 -47.59
C SER A 291 -23.43 -53.18 -46.88
N GLN A 292 -23.79 -54.27 -47.57
CA GLN A 292 -24.41 -55.46 -46.95
C GLN A 292 -23.38 -56.59 -46.83
N PRO A 293 -22.80 -56.77 -45.63
CA PRO A 293 -23.17 -57.93 -44.83
C PRO A 293 -23.36 -57.61 -43.34
N ALA A 294 -23.93 -58.56 -42.58
CA ALA A 294 -23.99 -58.51 -41.12
C ALA A 294 -22.57 -58.45 -40.56
N ALA A 295 -22.12 -57.24 -40.19
CA ALA A 295 -20.77 -57.01 -39.70
C ALA A 295 -20.52 -57.87 -38.45
N LYS A 296 -19.43 -58.65 -38.47
CA LYS A 296 -18.98 -59.35 -37.26
C LYS A 296 -18.76 -58.31 -36.15
N PRO A 297 -19.14 -58.62 -34.89
CA PRO A 297 -18.88 -57.74 -33.76
C PRO A 297 -17.40 -57.33 -33.72
N LYS A 298 -17.13 -56.02 -33.60
CA LYS A 298 -15.76 -55.49 -33.54
C LYS A 298 -15.21 -55.70 -32.13
N CYS A 299 -14.62 -56.88 -31.93
CA CYS A 299 -13.99 -57.30 -30.68
C CYS A 299 -12.47 -57.16 -30.76
N LEU A 300 -11.88 -56.40 -29.83
CA LEU A 300 -10.43 -56.32 -29.67
C LEU A 300 -9.97 -57.36 -28.65
N ARG A 301 -9.05 -58.24 -29.07
CA ARG A 301 -8.45 -59.27 -28.21
C ARG A 301 -7.06 -58.87 -27.79
N PHE A 302 -6.81 -58.81 -26.49
CA PHE A 302 -5.47 -58.58 -25.97
C PHE A 302 -5.21 -59.41 -24.73
N CYS A 303 -3.94 -59.52 -24.34
CA CYS A 303 -3.54 -60.27 -23.17
C CYS A 303 -3.09 -59.36 -22.04
N GLU A 304 -3.41 -59.75 -20.81
CA GLU A 304 -2.95 -59.08 -19.61
C GLU A 304 -2.92 -60.06 -18.44
N SER A 305 -2.04 -59.86 -17.45
CA SER A 305 -1.99 -60.75 -16.29
C SER A 305 -3.33 -60.77 -15.52
N PRO A 306 -3.65 -61.87 -14.81
CA PRO A 306 -4.85 -61.95 -13.97
C PRO A 306 -4.85 -60.84 -12.91
N ILE A 307 -6.00 -60.16 -12.76
CA ILE A 307 -6.22 -59.16 -11.71
C ILE A 307 -6.55 -59.84 -10.37
N THR A 308 -6.18 -59.20 -9.26
CA THR A 308 -6.52 -59.68 -7.91
C THR A 308 -7.85 -59.12 -7.40
N THR A 309 -8.27 -57.97 -7.94
CA THR A 309 -9.51 -57.29 -7.56
C THR A 309 -10.03 -56.47 -8.73
N ILE A 310 -11.35 -56.27 -8.79
CA ILE A 310 -11.99 -55.28 -9.67
C ILE A 310 -12.33 -53.97 -8.95
N ASP A 311 -12.12 -53.94 -7.63
CA ASP A 311 -12.47 -52.81 -6.79
C ASP A 311 -11.48 -51.66 -6.96
N PRO A 312 -11.93 -50.47 -7.40
CA PRO A 312 -11.04 -49.34 -7.58
C PRO A 312 -10.28 -48.96 -6.31
N THR A 313 -10.86 -49.10 -5.12
CA THR A 313 -10.21 -48.71 -3.85
C THR A 313 -9.02 -49.60 -3.48
N TRP A 314 -8.84 -50.73 -4.18
CA TRP A 314 -7.73 -51.66 -4.02
C TRP A 314 -6.88 -51.78 -5.30
N THR A 315 -7.00 -50.83 -6.22
CA THR A 315 -6.17 -50.79 -7.43
C THR A 315 -4.75 -50.41 -7.08
N ARG A 316 -3.79 -51.32 -7.27
CA ARG A 316 -2.37 -51.13 -6.90
C ARG A 316 -1.37 -51.43 -8.02
N MET A 317 -1.71 -52.34 -8.94
CA MET A 317 -0.82 -52.69 -10.04
C MET A 317 -1.42 -52.19 -11.35
N LEU A 318 -0.55 -52.00 -12.36
CA LEU A 318 -0.95 -51.54 -13.70
C LEU A 318 -2.18 -52.27 -14.24
N ARG A 319 -2.25 -53.60 -14.11
CA ARG A 319 -3.38 -54.40 -14.62
C ARG A 319 -4.73 -54.04 -13.99
N GLU A 320 -4.77 -53.67 -12.71
CA GLU A 320 -5.99 -53.19 -12.06
C GLU A 320 -6.29 -51.74 -12.51
N THR A 321 -5.26 -50.89 -12.64
CA THR A 321 -5.37 -49.52 -13.17
C THR A 321 -5.92 -49.51 -14.59
N HIS A 322 -5.48 -50.42 -15.45
CA HIS A 322 -5.96 -50.57 -16.81
C HIS A 322 -7.42 -51.02 -16.82
N PHE A 323 -7.76 -52.03 -16.01
CA PHE A 323 -9.15 -52.47 -15.88
C PHE A 323 -10.07 -51.33 -15.43
N ALA A 324 -9.66 -50.55 -14.43
CA ALA A 324 -10.39 -49.35 -13.98
C ALA A 324 -10.45 -48.28 -15.07
N THR A 325 -9.41 -48.12 -15.90
CA THR A 325 -9.42 -47.18 -17.04
C THR A 325 -10.46 -47.58 -18.10
N TYR A 326 -10.65 -48.88 -18.31
CA TYR A 326 -11.64 -49.40 -19.25
C TYR A 326 -13.07 -49.35 -18.72
N THR A 327 -13.25 -49.42 -17.39
CA THR A 327 -14.56 -49.63 -16.76
C THR A 327 -15.07 -48.45 -15.96
N CYS A 328 -14.22 -47.55 -15.48
CA CYS A 328 -14.60 -46.49 -14.57
C CYS A 328 -14.51 -45.08 -15.15
N ILE A 329 -15.29 -44.18 -14.55
CA ILE A 329 -15.15 -42.73 -14.71
C ILE A 329 -14.48 -42.13 -13.46
N ARG A 330 -13.82 -40.98 -13.61
CA ARG A 330 -13.17 -40.21 -12.54
C ARG A 330 -13.53 -38.73 -12.69
N LEU A 331 -13.23 -37.90 -11.70
CA LEU A 331 -13.41 -36.44 -11.84
C LEU A 331 -12.56 -35.92 -13.01
N LEU A 332 -11.28 -36.30 -13.02
CA LEU A 332 -10.28 -35.92 -14.01
C LEU A 332 -9.66 -37.17 -14.65
N ARG A 333 -8.90 -37.01 -15.71
CA ARG A 333 -8.05 -38.06 -16.27
C ARG A 333 -6.77 -37.46 -16.86
N TYR A 334 -5.76 -38.29 -17.06
CA TYR A 334 -4.61 -37.88 -17.86
C TYR A 334 -4.88 -38.08 -19.35
N SER A 335 -4.47 -37.11 -20.16
CA SER A 335 -4.39 -37.21 -21.62
C SER A 335 -3.17 -38.05 -22.06
N SER A 336 -3.05 -38.30 -23.37
CA SER A 336 -1.93 -39.06 -23.94
C SER A 336 -0.56 -38.38 -23.75
N ASP A 337 -0.55 -37.06 -23.60
CA ASP A 337 0.63 -36.22 -23.31
C ASP A 337 0.82 -35.97 -21.80
N ARG A 338 0.13 -36.72 -20.94
CA ARG A 338 0.24 -36.69 -19.46
C ARG A 338 -0.23 -35.40 -18.80
N LYS A 339 -1.09 -34.63 -19.45
CA LYS A 339 -1.75 -33.48 -18.82
C LYS A 339 -3.07 -33.88 -18.18
N LEU A 340 -3.48 -33.13 -17.17
CA LEU A 340 -4.79 -33.33 -16.55
C LEU A 340 -5.87 -32.71 -17.42
N VAL A 341 -6.88 -33.51 -17.75
CA VAL A 341 -8.02 -33.08 -18.56
C VAL A 341 -9.35 -33.44 -17.88
N PRO A 342 -10.44 -32.73 -18.20
CA PRO A 342 -11.74 -32.93 -17.56
C PRO A 342 -12.34 -34.29 -17.95
N TYR A 343 -12.91 -35.01 -16.98
CA TYR A 343 -13.60 -36.27 -17.24
C TYR A 343 -15.08 -36.25 -16.81
N LEU A 344 -15.42 -36.60 -15.56
CA LEU A 344 -16.76 -36.37 -15.00
C LEU A 344 -16.95 -34.90 -14.59
N ALA A 345 -15.90 -34.25 -14.09
CA ALA A 345 -15.93 -32.82 -13.81
C ALA A 345 -16.02 -32.07 -15.14
N GLU A 346 -16.96 -31.12 -15.19
CA GLU A 346 -17.12 -30.15 -16.27
C GLU A 346 -16.12 -29.01 -16.08
N THR A 347 -16.15 -28.40 -14.90
CA THR A 347 -15.25 -27.33 -14.46
C THR A 347 -14.80 -27.60 -13.03
N TRP A 348 -13.69 -26.99 -12.64
CA TRP A 348 -13.28 -26.92 -11.24
C TRP A 348 -12.66 -25.57 -10.93
N PHE A 349 -12.75 -25.17 -9.67
CA PHE A 349 -12.26 -23.89 -9.18
C PHE A 349 -11.64 -24.04 -7.80
N LEU A 350 -10.50 -23.38 -7.58
CA LEU A 350 -9.91 -23.23 -6.25
C LEU A 350 -10.39 -21.91 -5.66
N HIS A 351 -11.11 -22.00 -4.54
CA HIS A 351 -11.58 -20.80 -3.84
C HIS A 351 -10.40 -19.91 -3.40
N PRO A 352 -10.64 -18.60 -3.16
CA PRO A 352 -9.61 -17.67 -2.71
C PRO A 352 -8.88 -18.06 -1.42
N ASP A 353 -9.42 -19.00 -0.64
CA ASP A 353 -8.76 -19.55 0.55
C ASP A 353 -7.58 -20.49 0.22
N GLY A 354 -7.37 -20.83 -1.05
CA GLY A 354 -6.25 -21.63 -1.55
C GLY A 354 -6.28 -23.11 -1.14
N ARG A 355 -7.39 -23.59 -0.57
CA ARG A 355 -7.52 -24.95 -0.02
C ARG A 355 -8.90 -25.56 -0.21
N THR A 356 -9.88 -24.82 -0.70
CA THR A 356 -11.21 -25.35 -1.00
C THR A 356 -11.36 -25.48 -2.51
N TRP A 357 -11.48 -26.71 -2.99
CA TRP A 357 -11.74 -27.02 -4.39
C TRP A 357 -13.22 -27.30 -4.61
N GLU A 358 -13.82 -26.68 -5.62
CA GLU A 358 -15.19 -26.95 -6.05
C GLU A 358 -15.17 -27.53 -7.46
N PHE A 359 -15.93 -28.61 -7.68
CA PHE A 359 -16.06 -29.29 -8.98
C PHE A 359 -17.54 -29.31 -9.39
N LYS A 360 -17.83 -28.73 -10.56
CA LYS A 360 -19.13 -28.85 -11.22
C LYS A 360 -19.09 -30.09 -12.09
N LEU A 361 -20.07 -30.98 -11.94
CA LEU A 361 -20.15 -32.24 -12.70
C LEU A 361 -20.91 -32.02 -14.01
N LYS A 362 -20.53 -32.77 -15.05
CA LYS A 362 -21.24 -32.76 -16.33
C LYS A 362 -22.68 -33.25 -16.17
N GLN A 363 -23.60 -32.55 -16.82
CA GLN A 363 -25.01 -32.91 -16.80
C GLN A 363 -25.30 -34.13 -17.68
N GLY A 364 -26.27 -34.94 -17.25
CA GLY A 364 -26.79 -36.06 -18.05
C GLY A 364 -25.86 -37.27 -18.18
N VAL A 365 -24.78 -37.34 -17.39
CA VAL A 365 -23.88 -38.50 -17.39
C VAL A 365 -24.57 -39.67 -16.70
N LEU A 366 -24.53 -40.84 -17.36
CA LEU A 366 -25.19 -42.06 -16.89
C LEU A 366 -24.17 -43.13 -16.49
N PHE A 367 -24.46 -43.84 -15.41
CA PHE A 367 -23.83 -45.11 -15.08
C PHE A 367 -24.16 -46.19 -16.13
N HIS A 368 -23.40 -47.29 -16.12
CA HIS A 368 -23.59 -48.45 -16.99
C HIS A 368 -24.99 -49.08 -16.90
N ASP A 369 -25.70 -48.84 -15.81
CA ASP A 369 -27.08 -49.32 -15.59
C ASP A 369 -28.15 -48.29 -16.01
N GLY A 370 -27.74 -47.14 -16.55
CA GLY A 370 -28.62 -46.05 -17.00
C GLY A 370 -29.02 -45.06 -15.91
N SER A 371 -28.60 -45.25 -14.65
CA SER A 371 -28.89 -44.27 -13.60
C SER A 371 -27.99 -43.02 -13.70
N PRO A 372 -28.46 -41.82 -13.34
CA PRO A 372 -27.67 -40.60 -13.44
C PRO A 372 -26.58 -40.55 -12.36
N ILE A 373 -25.42 -39.98 -12.71
CA ILE A 373 -24.34 -39.69 -11.76
C ILE A 373 -24.59 -38.34 -11.08
N THR A 374 -24.32 -38.27 -9.78
CA THR A 374 -24.49 -37.06 -8.97
C THR A 374 -23.30 -36.81 -8.03
N ALA A 375 -23.25 -35.64 -7.40
CA ALA A 375 -22.28 -35.31 -6.36
C ALA A 375 -22.32 -36.29 -5.16
N ARG A 376 -23.46 -36.97 -4.94
CA ARG A 376 -23.58 -38.02 -3.91
C ARG A 376 -22.67 -39.20 -4.21
N ASP A 377 -22.60 -39.63 -5.47
CA ASP A 377 -21.79 -40.79 -5.88
C ASP A 377 -20.29 -40.47 -5.78
N VAL A 378 -19.92 -39.21 -6.06
CA VAL A 378 -18.57 -38.72 -5.83
C VAL A 378 -18.23 -38.78 -4.34
N LYS A 379 -19.04 -38.15 -3.48
CA LYS A 379 -18.84 -38.19 -2.03
C LYS A 379 -18.73 -39.62 -1.51
N PHE A 380 -19.65 -40.49 -1.92
CA PHE A 380 -19.65 -41.90 -1.56
C PHE A 380 -18.37 -42.62 -1.95
N SER A 381 -17.87 -42.41 -3.17
CA SER A 381 -16.68 -43.10 -3.67
C SER A 381 -15.41 -42.72 -2.89
N PHE A 382 -15.25 -41.43 -2.57
CA PHE A 382 -14.12 -40.95 -1.76
C PHE A 382 -14.23 -41.37 -0.29
N GLU A 383 -15.42 -41.32 0.32
CA GLU A 383 -15.62 -41.85 1.68
C GLU A 383 -15.39 -43.35 1.73
N ARG A 384 -15.81 -44.10 0.71
CA ARG A 384 -15.53 -45.53 0.59
C ARG A 384 -14.03 -45.81 0.49
N LEU A 385 -13.29 -45.03 -0.31
CA LEU A 385 -11.83 -45.15 -0.39
C LEU A 385 -11.15 -44.98 0.98
N MET A 386 -11.64 -44.05 1.80
CA MET A 386 -11.10 -43.76 3.13
C MET A 386 -11.73 -44.59 4.26
N ASN A 387 -12.64 -45.52 3.95
CA ASN A 387 -13.36 -46.26 4.98
C ASN A 387 -12.41 -47.23 5.71
N PRO A 388 -12.27 -47.16 7.05
CA PRO A 388 -11.37 -48.04 7.79
C PRO A 388 -11.66 -49.53 7.62
N ALA A 389 -12.92 -49.92 7.38
CA ALA A 389 -13.28 -51.32 7.17
C ALA A 389 -12.79 -51.87 5.83
N LEU A 390 -12.50 -51.01 4.86
CA LEU A 390 -11.96 -51.38 3.55
C LEU A 390 -10.44 -51.50 3.55
N ASP A 391 -9.75 -50.85 4.48
CA ASP A 391 -8.29 -50.85 4.61
C ASP A 391 -7.62 -50.56 3.25
N SER A 392 -8.09 -49.50 2.57
CA SER A 392 -7.52 -49.13 1.27
C SER A 392 -6.05 -48.74 1.43
N PRO A 393 -5.15 -49.26 0.57
CA PRO A 393 -3.73 -48.90 0.55
C PRO A 393 -3.44 -47.40 0.43
N TYR A 394 -4.36 -46.65 -0.15
CA TYR A 394 -4.18 -45.24 -0.52
C TYR A 394 -5.08 -44.30 0.27
N ALA A 395 -5.78 -44.78 1.31
CA ALA A 395 -6.65 -43.95 2.15
C ALA A 395 -5.91 -42.73 2.72
N ASN A 396 -4.66 -42.93 3.18
CA ASN A 396 -3.85 -41.88 3.81
C ASN A 396 -3.43 -40.75 2.84
N LEU A 397 -3.43 -40.97 1.52
CA LEU A 397 -3.20 -39.89 0.55
C LEU A 397 -4.29 -38.82 0.59
N PHE A 398 -5.47 -39.16 1.14
CA PHE A 398 -6.62 -38.27 1.25
C PHE A 398 -6.83 -37.71 2.66
N ALA A 399 -5.93 -38.01 3.61
CA ALA A 399 -5.93 -37.46 4.96
C ALA A 399 -5.88 -35.91 5.00
N ILE A 400 -5.35 -35.30 3.93
CA ILE A 400 -5.31 -33.85 3.74
C ILE A 400 -6.71 -33.21 3.62
N ILE A 401 -7.75 -33.98 3.31
CA ILE A 401 -9.13 -33.49 3.31
C ILE A 401 -9.56 -33.28 4.76
N ALA A 402 -10.11 -32.10 5.07
CA ALA A 402 -10.53 -31.78 6.44
C ALA A 402 -11.50 -32.86 6.99
N GLY A 403 -11.20 -33.42 8.16
CA GLY A 403 -12.01 -34.48 8.76
C GLY A 403 -11.72 -35.90 8.25
N ALA A 404 -10.80 -36.09 7.31
CA ALA A 404 -10.46 -37.41 6.75
C ALA A 404 -9.62 -38.25 7.71
N GLU A 405 -8.67 -37.67 8.43
CA GLU A 405 -7.88 -38.38 9.46
C GLU A 405 -8.79 -38.99 10.53
N GLU A 406 -9.74 -38.22 11.06
CA GLU A 406 -10.69 -38.69 12.05
C GLU A 406 -11.64 -39.76 11.47
N TYR A 407 -11.98 -39.67 10.19
CA TYR A 407 -12.79 -40.67 9.50
C TYR A 407 -12.03 -41.99 9.29
N ILE A 408 -10.79 -41.92 8.81
CA ILE A 408 -9.89 -43.07 8.62
C ILE A 408 -9.61 -43.74 9.98
N ALA A 409 -9.48 -42.96 11.06
CA ALA A 409 -9.34 -43.48 12.42
C ALA A 409 -10.64 -44.05 13.01
N GLY A 410 -11.76 -44.02 12.29
CA GLY A 410 -13.06 -44.53 12.74
C GLY A 410 -13.75 -43.67 13.81
N GLN A 411 -13.32 -42.41 13.98
CA GLN A 411 -13.82 -41.48 15.00
C GLN A 411 -15.06 -40.70 14.51
N THR A 412 -15.24 -40.59 13.19
CA THR A 412 -16.40 -39.92 12.56
C THR A 412 -17.09 -40.82 11.54
N LYS A 413 -18.34 -40.49 11.18
CA LYS A 413 -19.16 -41.27 10.21
C LYS A 413 -19.12 -40.75 8.78
N ALA A 414 -18.54 -39.57 8.56
CA ALA A 414 -18.46 -38.91 7.26
C ALA A 414 -17.27 -37.95 7.26
N VAL A 415 -16.72 -37.67 6.08
CA VAL A 415 -15.60 -36.75 5.92
C VAL A 415 -16.13 -35.32 5.81
N ALA A 416 -15.84 -34.48 6.80
CA ALA A 416 -16.40 -33.13 6.93
C ALA A 416 -16.02 -32.17 5.78
N GLY A 417 -14.85 -32.40 5.18
CA GLY A 417 -14.30 -31.63 4.07
C GLY A 417 -14.92 -31.98 2.73
N ILE A 418 -15.68 -33.07 2.61
CA ILE A 418 -16.38 -33.44 1.36
C ILE A 418 -17.83 -32.99 1.45
N LYS A 419 -18.19 -31.92 0.74
CA LYS A 419 -19.51 -31.29 0.79
C LYS A 419 -20.19 -31.30 -0.57
N MET A 420 -21.48 -31.59 -0.58
CA MET A 420 -22.33 -31.47 -1.77
C MET A 420 -22.94 -30.07 -1.80
N VAL A 421 -22.65 -29.27 -2.82
CA VAL A 421 -23.24 -27.93 -3.04
C VAL A 421 -24.38 -28.08 -4.06
N GLY A 422 -25.37 -28.90 -3.71
CA GLY A 422 -26.41 -29.35 -4.64
C GLY A 422 -26.12 -30.73 -5.26
N SER A 423 -26.87 -31.11 -6.28
CA SER A 423 -26.83 -32.46 -6.87
C SER A 423 -25.68 -32.67 -7.86
N GLN A 424 -25.11 -31.60 -8.41
CA GLN A 424 -24.11 -31.65 -9.49
C GLN A 424 -22.87 -30.82 -9.16
N THR A 425 -22.66 -30.48 -7.89
CA THR A 425 -21.47 -29.77 -7.44
C THR A 425 -20.93 -30.43 -6.18
N ILE A 426 -19.63 -30.73 -6.18
CA ILE A 426 -18.93 -31.34 -5.05
C ILE A 426 -17.75 -30.46 -4.66
N GLN A 427 -17.60 -30.23 -3.36
CA GLN A 427 -16.54 -29.43 -2.78
C GLN A 427 -15.63 -30.30 -1.90
N PHE A 428 -14.32 -30.12 -2.04
CA PHE A 428 -13.29 -30.69 -1.19
C PHE A 428 -12.55 -29.58 -0.47
N LYS A 429 -12.71 -29.50 0.85
CA LYS A 429 -11.94 -28.60 1.71
C LYS A 429 -10.73 -29.32 2.28
N LEU A 430 -9.55 -28.82 1.95
CA LEU A 430 -8.27 -29.34 2.41
C LEU A 430 -7.82 -28.62 3.70
N THR A 431 -6.96 -29.27 4.49
CA THR A 431 -6.40 -28.71 5.73
C THR A 431 -5.32 -27.66 5.43
N SER A 432 -4.58 -27.82 4.34
CA SER A 432 -3.62 -26.85 3.78
C SER A 432 -3.69 -26.81 2.25
N SER A 433 -2.93 -25.89 1.63
CA SER A 433 -2.84 -25.80 0.17
C SER A 433 -2.11 -27.03 -0.37
N PHE A 434 -2.64 -27.66 -1.42
CA PHE A 434 -2.17 -28.95 -1.92
C PHE A 434 -2.09 -28.98 -3.44
N ASN A 435 -0.90 -28.67 -3.97
CA ASN A 435 -0.76 -28.31 -5.39
C ASN A 435 -0.80 -29.49 -6.37
N PHE A 436 -0.88 -30.73 -5.88
CA PHE A 436 -1.07 -31.92 -6.71
C PHE A 436 -2.39 -32.64 -6.40
N PHE A 437 -3.33 -31.97 -5.74
CA PHE A 437 -4.65 -32.55 -5.45
C PHE A 437 -5.36 -33.00 -6.74
N LEU A 438 -5.36 -32.16 -7.78
CA LEU A 438 -5.96 -32.52 -9.08
C LEU A 438 -5.30 -33.77 -9.69
N SER A 439 -3.98 -33.91 -9.56
CA SER A 439 -3.23 -35.09 -10.02
C SER A 439 -3.71 -36.37 -9.35
N LEU A 440 -4.07 -36.34 -8.07
CA LEU A 440 -4.64 -37.48 -7.34
C LEU A 440 -6.02 -37.87 -7.88
N LEU A 441 -6.87 -36.88 -8.16
CA LEU A 441 -8.25 -37.11 -8.60
C LEU A 441 -8.36 -37.78 -9.98
N ALA A 442 -7.26 -37.83 -10.74
CA ALA A 442 -7.17 -38.50 -12.04
C ALA A 442 -6.81 -40.00 -11.96
N LEU A 443 -6.34 -40.47 -10.81
CA LEU A 443 -5.82 -41.83 -10.64
C LEU A 443 -6.93 -42.87 -10.44
N SER A 444 -6.65 -44.12 -10.81
CA SER A 444 -7.64 -45.21 -10.84
C SER A 444 -8.39 -45.48 -9.54
N TYR A 445 -7.77 -45.27 -8.39
CA TYR A 445 -8.43 -45.46 -7.09
C TYR A 445 -9.42 -44.34 -6.73
N CYS A 446 -9.45 -43.23 -7.48
CA CYS A 446 -10.46 -42.16 -7.41
C CYS A 446 -11.66 -42.40 -8.35
N SER A 447 -11.84 -43.64 -8.82
CA SER A 447 -12.96 -44.00 -9.69
C SER A 447 -14.30 -43.78 -8.98
N ILE A 448 -15.24 -43.18 -9.69
CA ILE A 448 -16.59 -42.92 -9.20
C ILE A 448 -17.47 -44.12 -9.49
N ILE A 449 -18.02 -44.73 -8.45
CA ILE A 449 -18.95 -45.85 -8.55
C ILE A 449 -20.32 -45.42 -8.03
N LYS A 450 -21.37 -46.16 -8.43
CA LYS A 450 -22.73 -45.91 -7.97
C LYS A 450 -22.82 -46.06 -6.45
N SER A 451 -23.45 -45.09 -5.79
CA SER A 451 -23.65 -45.14 -4.34
C SER A 451 -24.55 -46.30 -3.91
N ASP A 452 -24.02 -47.19 -3.08
CA ASP A 452 -24.75 -48.29 -2.47
C ASP A 452 -24.20 -48.60 -1.05
N PRO A 453 -24.99 -48.39 0.02
CA PRO A 453 -24.57 -48.70 1.39
C PRO A 453 -24.11 -50.16 1.60
N ALA A 454 -24.59 -51.13 0.81
CA ALA A 454 -24.25 -52.55 0.96
C ALA A 454 -22.80 -52.90 0.58
N ILE A 455 -22.12 -52.01 -0.14
CA ILE A 455 -20.71 -52.15 -0.56
C ILE A 455 -19.79 -51.11 0.12
N ALA A 456 -20.32 -50.24 0.98
CA ALA A 456 -19.57 -49.11 1.55
C ALA A 456 -18.37 -49.52 2.43
N ALA A 457 -18.44 -50.69 3.06
CA ALA A 457 -17.47 -51.16 4.06
C ALA A 457 -16.88 -52.54 3.70
N ARG A 458 -16.92 -52.94 2.43
CA ARG A 458 -16.34 -54.21 1.94
C ARG A 458 -15.89 -54.09 0.50
N GLN A 459 -14.94 -54.93 0.08
CA GLN A 459 -14.51 -54.98 -1.30
C GLN A 459 -15.64 -55.44 -2.25
N LEU A 460 -15.58 -54.96 -3.49
CA LEU A 460 -16.48 -55.37 -4.57
C LEU A 460 -16.22 -56.83 -4.98
N LYS A 461 -17.29 -57.58 -5.19
CA LYS A 461 -17.26 -58.92 -5.79
C LYS A 461 -17.37 -58.81 -7.31
N PRO A 462 -16.89 -59.81 -8.08
CA PRO A 462 -17.08 -59.86 -9.52
C PRO A 462 -18.54 -59.57 -9.92
N GLY A 463 -18.75 -58.61 -10.83
CA GLY A 463 -20.06 -58.18 -11.30
C GLY A 463 -20.76 -57.08 -10.48
N GLU A 464 -20.19 -56.63 -9.35
CA GLU A 464 -20.77 -55.54 -8.54
C GLU A 464 -20.28 -54.13 -8.95
N LEU A 465 -19.29 -54.04 -9.85
CA LEU A 465 -18.78 -52.74 -10.30
C LEU A 465 -19.77 -52.06 -11.25
N VAL A 466 -20.42 -51.00 -10.78
CA VAL A 466 -21.26 -50.10 -11.57
C VAL A 466 -20.61 -48.71 -11.58
N SER A 467 -20.04 -48.33 -12.73
CA SER A 467 -19.44 -47.01 -12.97
C SER A 467 -19.89 -46.49 -14.35
N ALA A 468 -19.16 -45.58 -14.97
CA ALA A 468 -19.51 -44.95 -16.24
C ALA A 468 -18.33 -44.84 -17.21
N GLY A 469 -17.38 -45.78 -17.12
CA GLY A 469 -16.30 -45.88 -18.09
C GLY A 469 -16.78 -46.34 -19.47
N PRO A 470 -15.86 -46.39 -20.45
CA PRO A 470 -16.18 -46.70 -21.84
C PRO A 470 -16.68 -48.13 -22.06
N PHE A 471 -16.34 -49.07 -21.20
CA PHE A 471 -16.83 -50.45 -21.26
C PHE A 471 -17.38 -50.89 -19.90
N ARG A 472 -18.25 -51.90 -19.91
CA ARG A 472 -18.75 -52.57 -18.70
C ARG A 472 -18.43 -54.05 -18.72
N GLN A 473 -18.10 -54.62 -17.57
CA GLN A 473 -17.84 -56.06 -17.46
C GLN A 473 -19.13 -56.87 -17.62
N VAL A 474 -19.05 -57.98 -18.36
CA VAL A 474 -20.10 -58.99 -18.44
C VAL A 474 -19.54 -60.38 -18.15
N PRO A 475 -20.35 -61.34 -17.67
CA PRO A 475 -19.89 -62.70 -17.46
C PRO A 475 -19.32 -63.32 -18.75
N SER A 476 -18.08 -63.82 -18.68
CA SER A 476 -17.40 -64.45 -19.82
C SER A 476 -17.56 -65.98 -19.87
N GLY A 477 -18.00 -66.60 -18.77
CA GLY A 477 -18.07 -68.06 -18.62
C GLY A 477 -16.71 -68.75 -18.49
N SER A 478 -15.60 -68.01 -18.49
CA SER A 478 -14.24 -68.54 -18.36
C SER A 478 -13.42 -67.70 -17.39
N PRO A 479 -12.73 -68.32 -16.40
CA PRO A 479 -11.85 -67.59 -15.49
C PRO A 479 -10.61 -67.01 -16.18
N ASN A 480 -10.28 -67.46 -17.40
CA ASN A 480 -9.12 -66.98 -18.17
C ASN A 480 -9.47 -65.85 -19.15
N LEU A 481 -10.69 -65.34 -19.13
CA LEU A 481 -11.16 -64.32 -20.06
C LEU A 481 -12.01 -63.30 -19.34
N ASP A 482 -11.66 -62.02 -19.40
CA ASP A 482 -12.60 -60.94 -19.09
C ASP A 482 -13.23 -60.44 -20.38
N ARG A 483 -14.56 -60.32 -20.37
CA ARG A 483 -15.31 -59.75 -21.48
C ARG A 483 -15.92 -58.43 -21.04
N LEU A 484 -15.54 -57.35 -21.72
CA LEU A 484 -16.10 -56.02 -21.52
C LEU A 484 -16.91 -55.63 -22.75
N VAL A 485 -18.11 -55.08 -22.57
CA VAL A 485 -18.96 -54.62 -23.68
C VAL A 485 -19.02 -53.09 -23.69
N GLY A 486 -19.06 -52.49 -24.88
CA GLY A 486 -19.07 -51.05 -25.04
C GLY A 486 -20.27 -50.40 -24.35
N ASN A 487 -20.02 -49.27 -23.67
CA ASN A 487 -21.06 -48.46 -23.04
C ASN A 487 -21.70 -47.53 -24.10
N PRO A 488 -22.98 -47.74 -24.48
CA PRO A 488 -23.65 -46.90 -25.47
C PRO A 488 -23.92 -45.47 -24.97
N HIS A 489 -23.89 -45.25 -23.65
CA HIS A 489 -24.12 -43.95 -23.01
C HIS A 489 -22.83 -43.31 -22.49
N PHE A 490 -21.67 -43.72 -23.02
CA PHE A 490 -20.41 -43.15 -22.60
C PHE A 490 -20.34 -41.66 -22.95
N ILE A 491 -19.76 -40.87 -22.04
CA ILE A 491 -19.77 -39.40 -22.10
C ILE A 491 -19.05 -38.82 -23.33
N ASN A 492 -18.11 -39.56 -23.92
CA ASN A 492 -17.42 -39.19 -25.16
C ASN A 492 -18.04 -39.87 -26.39
N GLY A 493 -19.31 -40.26 -26.33
CA GLY A 493 -19.96 -41.09 -27.34
C GLY A 493 -19.55 -42.56 -27.27
N ARG A 494 -20.39 -43.45 -27.82
CA ARG A 494 -20.18 -44.90 -27.81
C ARG A 494 -18.76 -45.26 -28.30
N PRO A 495 -18.04 -46.21 -27.66
CA PRO A 495 -16.76 -46.71 -28.19
C PRO A 495 -16.90 -47.30 -29.59
N PHE A 496 -15.84 -47.22 -30.40
CA PHE A 496 -15.82 -47.86 -31.72
C PHE A 496 -15.85 -49.39 -31.67
N LEU A 497 -15.40 -49.97 -30.56
CA LEU A 497 -15.40 -51.41 -30.32
C LEU A 497 -16.70 -51.84 -29.65
N ASP A 498 -17.25 -52.96 -30.10
CA ASP A 498 -18.42 -53.58 -29.45
C ASP A 498 -18.01 -54.26 -28.13
N SER A 499 -16.81 -54.84 -28.09
CA SER A 499 -16.29 -55.50 -26.90
C SER A 499 -14.76 -55.55 -26.83
N LEU A 500 -14.27 -55.72 -25.62
CA LEU A 500 -12.89 -56.09 -25.31
C LEU A 500 -12.87 -57.51 -24.75
N GLU A 501 -11.94 -58.32 -25.21
CA GLU A 501 -11.65 -59.66 -24.69
C GLU A 501 -10.23 -59.66 -24.12
N ILE A 502 -10.12 -59.64 -22.79
CA ILE A 502 -8.85 -59.62 -22.06
C ILE A 502 -8.51 -61.05 -21.67
N VAL A 503 -7.57 -61.65 -22.41
CA VAL A 503 -7.09 -63.01 -22.14
C VAL A 503 -6.10 -62.97 -20.98
N ARG A 504 -6.45 -63.61 -19.87
CA ARG A 504 -5.68 -63.54 -18.62
C ARG A 504 -4.46 -64.45 -18.58
N ASN A 505 -4.45 -65.48 -19.42
CA ASN A 505 -3.34 -66.42 -19.51
C ASN A 505 -3.09 -66.80 -20.97
N VAL A 506 -1.99 -66.28 -21.51
CA VAL A 506 -1.51 -66.60 -22.86
C VAL A 506 -0.17 -67.29 -22.72
N GLY A 507 -0.07 -68.53 -23.20
CA GLY A 507 1.16 -69.31 -23.12
C GLY A 507 2.33 -68.67 -23.87
N ASP A 508 2.17 -68.43 -25.18
CA ASP A 508 3.16 -67.76 -26.01
C ASP A 508 2.54 -66.57 -26.75
N VAL A 509 2.87 -65.34 -26.29
CA VAL A 509 2.32 -64.09 -26.83
C VAL A 509 2.75 -63.86 -28.29
N PRO A 510 4.04 -64.01 -28.68
CA PRO A 510 4.45 -63.84 -30.07
C PRO A 510 3.69 -64.75 -31.05
N THR A 511 3.50 -66.04 -30.71
CA THR A 511 2.70 -66.96 -31.53
C THR A 511 1.21 -66.58 -31.49
N ALA A 512 0.67 -66.13 -30.35
CA ALA A 512 -0.73 -65.70 -30.28
C ALA A 512 -1.03 -64.47 -31.14
N LEU A 513 -0.09 -63.53 -31.25
CA LEU A 513 -0.15 -62.40 -32.18
C LEU A 513 -0.04 -62.87 -33.63
N ALA A 514 0.95 -63.71 -33.95
CA ALA A 514 1.17 -64.21 -35.32
C ALA A 514 0.02 -65.07 -35.85
N ASP A 515 -0.62 -65.87 -34.99
CA ASP A 515 -1.80 -66.68 -35.33
C ASP A 515 -3.10 -65.86 -35.41
N GLY A 516 -3.08 -64.57 -35.06
CA GLY A 516 -4.28 -63.72 -34.99
C GLY A 516 -5.21 -64.04 -33.82
N ARG A 517 -4.74 -64.76 -32.79
CA ARG A 517 -5.49 -64.99 -31.54
C ARG A 517 -5.52 -63.75 -30.65
N LEU A 518 -4.54 -62.86 -30.79
CA LEU A 518 -4.47 -61.53 -30.19
C LEU A 518 -4.34 -60.47 -31.27
N ASP A 519 -5.01 -59.34 -31.05
CA ASP A 519 -4.95 -58.15 -31.90
C ASP A 519 -3.95 -57.11 -31.38
N LEU A 520 -3.66 -57.19 -30.10
CA LEU A 520 -2.81 -56.24 -29.39
C LEU A 520 -2.13 -56.94 -28.21
N ALA A 521 -0.86 -56.63 -27.98
CA ALA A 521 -0.14 -56.97 -26.77
C ALA A 521 0.76 -55.80 -26.37
N TYR A 522 0.50 -55.22 -25.21
CA TYR A 522 1.22 -54.07 -24.67
C TYR A 522 1.95 -54.46 -23.38
N ASN A 523 2.82 -53.59 -22.87
CA ASN A 523 3.69 -53.86 -21.72
C ASN A 523 4.57 -55.11 -21.91
N GLN A 524 4.93 -55.45 -23.16
CA GLN A 524 5.87 -56.53 -23.45
C GLN A 524 7.29 -55.99 -23.33
N ALA A 525 8.25 -56.76 -22.80
CA ALA A 525 9.65 -56.34 -22.85
C ALA A 525 10.07 -56.10 -24.30
N ALA A 526 10.85 -55.05 -24.56
CA ALA A 526 11.45 -54.81 -25.87
C ALA A 526 12.27 -56.01 -26.39
N ALA A 527 12.75 -56.89 -25.50
CA ALA A 527 13.37 -58.16 -25.89
C ALA A 527 12.45 -59.09 -26.70
N GLN A 528 11.14 -59.07 -26.45
CA GLN A 528 10.12 -59.82 -27.18
C GLN A 528 9.90 -59.29 -28.61
N ALA A 529 10.28 -58.05 -28.90
CA ALA A 529 10.08 -57.46 -30.23
C ALA A 529 10.75 -58.28 -31.35
N ASP A 530 11.93 -58.85 -31.09
CA ASP A 530 12.65 -59.68 -32.05
C ASP A 530 11.90 -61.00 -32.30
N LEU A 531 11.33 -61.60 -31.24
CA LEU A 531 10.53 -62.82 -31.36
C LEU A 531 9.22 -62.57 -32.10
N ILE A 532 8.55 -61.44 -31.84
CA ILE A 532 7.33 -61.03 -32.55
C ILE A 532 7.62 -60.86 -34.05
N ARG A 533 8.74 -60.20 -34.41
CA ARG A 533 9.19 -60.08 -35.81
C ARG A 533 9.54 -61.43 -36.43
N GLN A 534 10.27 -62.30 -35.72
CA GLN A 534 10.64 -63.64 -36.20
C GLN A 534 9.42 -64.52 -36.48
N LYS A 535 8.36 -64.38 -35.68
CA LYS A 535 7.07 -65.07 -35.88
C LYS A 535 6.24 -64.52 -37.04
N LYS A 536 6.77 -63.54 -37.78
CA LYS A 536 6.11 -62.91 -38.94
C LYS A 536 4.76 -62.28 -38.59
N PHE A 537 4.67 -61.68 -37.40
CA PHE A 537 3.52 -60.88 -37.02
C PHE A 537 3.30 -59.74 -38.01
N ASP A 538 2.07 -59.61 -38.50
CA ASP A 538 1.63 -58.52 -39.38
C ASP A 538 1.05 -57.37 -38.54
N GLY A 539 1.90 -56.43 -38.18
CA GLY A 539 1.52 -55.29 -37.35
C GLY A 539 2.68 -54.36 -37.00
N GLU A 540 2.36 -53.34 -36.22
CA GLU A 540 3.30 -52.30 -35.78
C GLU A 540 3.82 -52.56 -34.37
N LEU A 541 5.05 -52.12 -34.09
CA LEU A 541 5.69 -52.17 -32.78
C LEU A 541 6.02 -50.75 -32.31
N GLN A 542 5.34 -50.30 -31.25
CA GLN A 542 5.58 -49.00 -30.63
C GLN A 542 6.36 -49.17 -29.32
N TYR A 543 7.48 -48.46 -29.15
CA TYR A 543 8.32 -48.55 -27.96
C TYR A 543 8.06 -47.37 -27.01
N TYR A 544 8.08 -47.64 -25.71
CA TYR A 544 7.99 -46.61 -24.67
C TYR A 544 8.77 -47.03 -23.42
N THR A 545 9.12 -46.06 -22.58
CA THR A 545 9.76 -46.31 -21.28
C THR A 545 8.66 -46.56 -20.26
N SER A 546 8.67 -47.73 -19.60
CA SER A 546 7.75 -48.01 -18.49
C SER A 546 8.15 -47.24 -17.24
N ARG A 547 7.18 -46.85 -16.41
CA ARG A 547 7.38 -46.22 -15.10
C ARG A 547 7.93 -47.20 -14.05
N TYR A 548 7.98 -48.50 -14.37
CA TYR A 548 8.62 -49.49 -13.52
C TYR A 548 10.14 -49.30 -13.46
N CYS A 549 10.63 -48.78 -12.34
CA CYS A 549 12.05 -48.80 -11.98
C CYS A 549 12.39 -50.14 -11.33
N TYR A 550 13.21 -50.96 -11.96
CA TYR A 550 13.71 -52.20 -11.37
C TYR A 550 15.00 -51.97 -10.58
N GLY A 551 15.10 -52.58 -9.40
CA GLY A 551 16.30 -52.49 -8.57
C GLY A 551 16.25 -53.29 -7.29
N LEU A 552 17.30 -53.15 -6.47
CA LEU A 552 17.46 -53.86 -5.20
C LEU A 552 17.00 -52.98 -4.04
N LEU A 553 15.91 -53.36 -3.38
CA LEU A 553 15.43 -52.69 -2.16
C LEU A 553 15.98 -53.35 -0.91
N VAL A 554 16.28 -52.53 0.09
CA VAL A 554 16.72 -52.97 1.41
C VAL A 554 15.52 -53.25 2.30
N ASN A 555 15.54 -54.39 3.00
CA ASN A 555 14.51 -54.76 3.95
C ASN A 555 14.77 -54.18 5.36
N PHE A 556 14.27 -52.98 5.63
CA PHE A 556 14.40 -52.29 6.92
C PHE A 556 13.66 -52.95 8.08
N LYS A 557 12.76 -53.91 7.82
CA LYS A 557 12.16 -54.76 8.87
C LYS A 557 13.13 -55.79 9.43
N ARG A 558 14.26 -56.03 8.76
CA ARG A 558 15.33 -56.90 9.24
C ARG A 558 16.43 -56.09 9.88
N ASP A 559 16.99 -56.69 10.91
CA ASP A 559 18.16 -56.14 11.58
C ASP A 559 19.44 -56.69 10.92
N ASN A 560 20.05 -55.91 10.02
CA ASN A 560 21.30 -56.28 9.35
C ASN A 560 22.20 -55.06 9.11
N TYR A 561 23.41 -55.29 8.61
CA TYR A 561 24.40 -54.22 8.44
C TYR A 561 24.01 -53.17 7.38
N LEU A 562 23.19 -53.53 6.38
CA LEU A 562 22.68 -52.60 5.38
C LEU A 562 21.58 -51.69 5.97
N THR A 563 20.76 -52.18 6.90
CA THR A 563 19.74 -51.35 7.55
C THR A 563 20.35 -50.38 8.57
N ARG A 564 21.42 -50.81 9.26
CA ARG A 564 22.14 -49.99 10.24
C ARG A 564 23.10 -48.95 9.65
N SER A 565 23.58 -49.13 8.42
CA SER A 565 24.61 -48.26 7.83
C SER A 565 24.19 -47.71 6.45
N PRO A 566 23.80 -46.41 6.36
CA PRO A 566 23.60 -45.73 5.08
C PRO A 566 24.84 -45.75 4.19
N GLU A 567 26.04 -45.73 4.80
CA GLU A 567 27.32 -45.77 4.06
C GLU A 567 27.51 -47.09 3.30
N LEU A 568 27.10 -48.22 3.89
CA LEU A 568 27.15 -49.53 3.21
C LEU A 568 26.08 -49.65 2.12
N ARG A 569 24.91 -49.04 2.28
CA ARG A 569 23.89 -48.96 1.20
C ARG A 569 24.40 -48.12 0.03
N LEU A 570 24.99 -46.96 0.32
CA LEU A 570 25.61 -46.12 -0.69
C LEU A 570 26.77 -46.82 -1.40
N ALA A 571 27.62 -47.54 -0.66
CA ALA A 571 28.69 -48.36 -1.22
C ALA A 571 28.14 -49.46 -2.16
N LEU A 572 27.06 -50.14 -1.77
CA LEU A 572 26.41 -51.13 -2.63
C LEU A 572 25.94 -50.49 -3.95
N GLN A 573 25.36 -49.29 -3.89
CA GLN A 573 24.96 -48.57 -5.09
C GLN A 573 26.13 -48.16 -5.98
N MET A 574 27.27 -47.75 -5.40
CA MET A 574 28.49 -47.42 -6.15
C MET A 574 29.11 -48.64 -6.84
N ALA A 575 28.90 -49.85 -6.31
CA ALA A 575 29.49 -51.08 -6.82
C ALA A 575 28.76 -51.69 -8.01
N VAL A 576 27.48 -51.37 -8.21
CA VAL A 576 26.68 -51.98 -9.29
C VAL A 576 26.90 -51.24 -10.60
N ASP A 577 27.43 -51.94 -11.60
CA ASP A 577 27.58 -51.41 -12.96
C ASP A 577 26.24 -51.46 -13.71
N LYS A 578 25.47 -50.39 -13.58
CA LYS A 578 24.16 -50.24 -14.22
C LYS A 578 24.26 -50.21 -15.74
N ASP A 579 25.33 -49.64 -16.30
CA ASP A 579 25.53 -49.55 -17.74
C ASP A 579 25.83 -50.95 -18.33
N ALA A 580 26.60 -51.79 -17.62
CA ALA A 580 26.84 -53.17 -18.01
C ALA A 580 25.56 -54.03 -17.93
N ILE A 581 24.73 -53.85 -16.89
CA ILE A 581 23.43 -54.55 -16.81
C ILE A 581 22.55 -54.18 -18.01
N VAL A 582 22.41 -52.90 -18.34
CA VAL A 582 21.59 -52.46 -19.47
C VAL A 582 22.14 -52.96 -20.81
N ASN A 583 23.44 -52.80 -21.06
CA ASN A 583 24.02 -53.08 -22.37
C ASN A 583 24.33 -54.57 -22.60
N GLN A 584 24.89 -55.25 -21.60
CA GLN A 584 25.39 -56.62 -21.75
C GLN A 584 24.37 -57.67 -21.29
N VAL A 585 23.60 -57.41 -20.23
CA VAL A 585 22.60 -58.36 -19.73
C VAL A 585 21.27 -58.19 -20.48
N LEU A 586 20.81 -56.95 -20.66
CA LEU A 586 19.51 -56.64 -21.30
C LEU A 586 19.63 -56.29 -22.79
N GLY A 587 20.83 -56.28 -23.35
CA GLY A 587 21.06 -56.07 -24.79
C GLY A 587 20.66 -54.67 -25.30
N GLY A 588 20.73 -53.65 -24.44
CA GLY A 588 20.35 -52.27 -24.77
C GLY A 588 18.84 -52.01 -24.77
N LYS A 589 18.03 -52.93 -24.25
CA LYS A 589 16.55 -52.89 -24.28
C LYS A 589 15.93 -52.40 -22.97
N ALA A 590 16.64 -51.52 -22.28
CA ALA A 590 16.22 -50.89 -21.03
C ALA A 590 16.86 -49.50 -20.94
N VAL A 591 16.30 -48.64 -20.11
CA VAL A 591 16.84 -47.31 -19.83
C VAL A 591 17.50 -47.36 -18.46
N ARG A 592 18.75 -46.91 -18.34
CA ARG A 592 19.44 -46.85 -17.04
C ARG A 592 18.64 -46.01 -16.03
N ALA A 593 18.59 -46.46 -14.77
CA ALA A 593 17.95 -45.73 -13.69
C ALA A 593 18.99 -45.13 -12.72
N ASP A 594 19.03 -43.80 -12.64
CA ASP A 594 19.86 -43.08 -11.66
C ASP A 594 19.07 -42.67 -10.40
N ALA A 595 17.74 -42.62 -10.48
CA ALA A 595 16.81 -42.46 -9.38
C ALA A 595 15.60 -43.40 -9.61
N VAL A 596 14.68 -43.45 -8.64
CA VAL A 596 13.46 -44.28 -8.74
C VAL A 596 12.41 -43.70 -9.69
N LEU A 597 12.60 -42.46 -10.16
CA LEU A 597 11.74 -41.83 -11.16
C LEU A 597 12.42 -41.83 -12.55
N PRO A 598 11.66 -42.06 -13.63
CA PRO A 598 12.18 -42.02 -14.99
C PRO A 598 12.55 -40.58 -15.39
N PRO A 599 13.53 -40.40 -16.28
CA PRO A 599 14.05 -39.06 -16.64
C PRO A 599 13.03 -38.11 -17.25
N ASP A 600 11.95 -38.63 -17.84
CA ASP A 600 10.87 -37.86 -18.45
C ASP A 600 9.89 -37.26 -17.43
N MET A 601 9.84 -37.78 -16.18
CA MET A 601 9.05 -37.20 -15.09
C MET A 601 9.79 -36.09 -14.35
N LEU A 602 11.11 -36.18 -14.22
CA LEU A 602 11.94 -35.12 -13.65
C LEU A 602 13.31 -35.07 -14.34
N ASP A 603 13.51 -34.06 -15.19
CA ASP A 603 14.80 -33.80 -15.81
C ASP A 603 15.78 -33.23 -14.76
N ASN A 604 16.81 -34.00 -14.45
CA ASN A 604 17.90 -33.60 -13.56
C ASN A 604 19.14 -33.12 -14.33
N GLY A 605 19.04 -32.89 -15.64
CA GLY A 605 20.14 -32.50 -16.53
C GLY A 605 21.14 -33.62 -16.78
N GLY A 606 20.70 -34.89 -16.69
CA GLY A 606 21.58 -36.06 -16.83
C GLY A 606 22.54 -36.27 -15.66
N ARG A 607 22.30 -35.60 -14.52
CA ARG A 607 23.15 -35.72 -13.33
C ARG A 607 23.05 -37.12 -12.74
N ARG A 608 24.21 -37.73 -12.47
CA ARG A 608 24.31 -38.99 -11.71
C ARG A 608 24.38 -38.65 -10.23
N PHE A 609 23.33 -38.94 -9.46
CA PHE A 609 23.32 -38.71 -8.01
C PHE A 609 24.39 -39.52 -7.27
N VAL A 610 24.63 -40.76 -7.73
CA VAL A 610 25.69 -41.64 -7.23
C VAL A 610 26.51 -42.18 -8.40
N PRO A 611 27.81 -41.85 -8.52
CA PRO A 611 28.67 -42.36 -9.59
C PRO A 611 29.07 -43.82 -9.34
N TYR A 612 29.32 -44.57 -10.42
CA TYR A 612 29.90 -45.91 -10.36
C TYR A 612 31.35 -45.80 -9.86
N ASN A 613 31.64 -46.39 -8.69
CA ASN A 613 32.95 -46.38 -8.06
C ASN A 613 33.16 -47.66 -7.24
N PRO A 614 33.44 -48.80 -7.90
CA PRO A 614 33.59 -50.08 -7.22
C PRO A 614 34.79 -50.10 -6.27
N ALA A 615 35.85 -49.34 -6.55
CA ALA A 615 37.04 -49.28 -5.70
C ALA A 615 36.73 -48.69 -4.32
N GLU A 616 35.98 -47.58 -4.27
CA GLU A 616 35.55 -46.97 -3.01
C GLU A 616 34.53 -47.85 -2.27
N ALA A 617 33.63 -48.50 -3.01
CA ALA A 617 32.68 -49.45 -2.44
C ALA A 617 33.41 -50.61 -1.73
N THR A 618 34.38 -51.24 -2.39
CA THR A 618 35.21 -52.31 -1.82
C THR A 618 35.93 -51.84 -0.57
N ARG A 619 36.54 -50.65 -0.61
CA ARG A 619 37.24 -50.06 0.55
C ARG A 619 36.31 -49.89 1.76
N LEU A 620 35.08 -49.42 1.55
CA LEU A 620 34.08 -49.25 2.62
C LEU A 620 33.65 -50.60 3.20
N PHE A 621 33.35 -51.59 2.35
CA PHE A 621 32.97 -52.93 2.81
C PHE A 621 34.12 -53.64 3.54
N GLU A 622 35.36 -53.48 3.11
CA GLU A 622 36.54 -54.01 3.82
C GLU A 622 36.74 -53.38 5.19
N ARG A 623 36.59 -52.05 5.31
CA ARG A 623 36.66 -51.35 6.59
C ARG A 623 35.62 -51.90 7.58
N TYR A 624 34.36 -51.98 7.17
CA TYR A 624 33.29 -52.51 8.02
C TYR A 624 33.45 -54.01 8.33
N ARG A 625 34.04 -54.79 7.40
CA ARG A 625 34.39 -56.19 7.66
C ARG A 625 35.46 -56.31 8.74
N ALA A 626 36.50 -55.49 8.69
CA ALA A 626 37.58 -55.47 9.68
C ALA A 626 37.08 -55.08 11.09
N GLU A 627 36.02 -54.27 11.16
CA GLU A 627 35.33 -53.90 12.41
C GLU A 627 34.38 -55.00 12.94
N GLY A 628 34.27 -56.14 12.25
CA GLY A 628 33.34 -57.22 12.62
C GLY A 628 31.86 -56.87 12.44
N LYS A 629 31.55 -55.83 11.64
CA LYS A 629 30.19 -55.29 11.47
C LYS A 629 29.43 -55.89 10.29
N ILE A 630 29.98 -56.90 9.61
CA ILE A 630 29.34 -57.57 8.46
C ILE A 630 29.04 -59.03 8.80
N SER A 631 27.78 -59.41 8.71
CA SER A 631 27.31 -60.80 8.78
C SER A 631 27.15 -61.40 7.38
N GLN A 632 27.34 -62.71 7.24
CA GLN A 632 27.17 -63.46 5.97
C GLN A 632 26.49 -64.82 6.20
N PRO A 633 25.79 -65.40 5.21
CA PRO A 633 25.51 -64.84 3.86
C PRO A 633 24.42 -63.76 3.87
N LEU A 634 24.42 -62.88 2.86
CA LEU A 634 23.37 -61.89 2.61
C LEU A 634 22.23 -62.55 1.82
N LYS A 635 20.99 -62.43 2.28
CA LYS A 635 19.84 -63.03 1.57
C LYS A 635 19.29 -62.09 0.51
N VAL A 636 19.24 -62.52 -0.75
CA VAL A 636 18.76 -61.73 -1.88
C VAL A 636 17.60 -62.45 -2.57
N ALA A 637 16.38 -61.92 -2.44
CA ALA A 637 15.21 -62.47 -3.13
C ALA A 637 14.99 -61.79 -4.48
N PHE A 638 14.61 -62.56 -5.49
CA PHE A 638 14.17 -62.07 -6.79
C PHE A 638 12.69 -62.36 -6.99
N ARG A 639 11.87 -61.31 -7.07
CA ARG A 639 10.47 -61.45 -7.47
C ARG A 639 10.40 -61.61 -8.99
N ALA A 640 9.70 -62.65 -9.45
CA ALA A 640 9.52 -62.91 -10.86
C ALA A 640 8.57 -61.88 -11.49
N TYR A 641 8.94 -61.33 -12.66
CA TYR A 641 8.10 -60.47 -13.47
C TYR A 641 7.97 -61.09 -14.86
N PRO A 642 6.76 -61.50 -15.30
CA PRO A 642 6.57 -62.12 -16.61
C PRO A 642 7.05 -61.23 -17.78
N SER A 643 6.98 -59.91 -17.61
CA SER A 643 7.43 -58.92 -18.58
C SER A 643 8.94 -58.72 -18.62
N LEU A 644 9.72 -59.25 -17.65
CA LEU A 644 11.17 -59.07 -17.59
C LEU A 644 11.88 -60.41 -17.85
N PRO A 645 12.31 -60.68 -19.09
CA PRO A 645 13.11 -61.86 -19.40
C PRO A 645 14.48 -61.79 -18.71
N ASP A 646 15.16 -62.94 -18.64
CA ASP A 646 16.56 -63.04 -18.19
C ASP A 646 16.85 -62.69 -16.71
N LEU A 647 15.85 -62.85 -15.82
CA LEU A 647 16.03 -62.69 -14.37
C LEU A 647 17.23 -63.46 -13.79
N LYS A 648 17.56 -64.64 -14.36
CA LYS A 648 18.74 -65.44 -13.98
C LYS A 648 20.07 -64.77 -14.31
N ARG A 649 20.14 -64.03 -15.43
CA ARG A 649 21.35 -63.28 -15.80
C ARG A 649 21.49 -62.03 -14.95
N ILE A 650 20.37 -61.38 -14.64
CA ILE A 650 20.35 -60.25 -13.70
C ILE A 650 20.82 -60.74 -12.32
N SER A 651 20.29 -61.85 -11.81
CA SER A 651 20.69 -62.40 -10.51
C SER A 651 22.16 -62.78 -10.47
N ALA A 652 22.70 -63.39 -11.53
CA ALA A 652 24.13 -63.69 -11.64
C ALA A 652 25.03 -62.43 -11.70
N ALA A 653 24.59 -61.36 -12.38
CA ALA A 653 25.32 -60.09 -12.42
C ALA A 653 25.35 -59.42 -11.03
N ILE A 654 24.24 -59.47 -10.29
CA ILE A 654 24.18 -58.99 -8.90
C ILE A 654 25.05 -59.85 -7.99
N GLU A 655 24.99 -61.17 -8.11
CA GLU A 655 25.84 -62.12 -7.35
C GLU A 655 27.32 -61.84 -7.57
N SER A 656 27.72 -61.64 -8.83
CA SER A 656 29.09 -61.29 -9.21
C SER A 656 29.53 -59.96 -8.59
N THR A 657 28.64 -58.96 -8.59
CA THR A 657 28.91 -57.66 -7.95
C THR A 657 29.11 -57.82 -6.44
N LEU A 658 28.22 -58.54 -5.75
CA LEU A 658 28.33 -58.81 -4.32
C LEU A 658 29.62 -59.60 -3.99
N GLY A 659 29.97 -60.59 -4.82
CA GLY A 659 31.22 -61.34 -4.68
C GLY A 659 32.47 -60.45 -4.80
N SER A 660 32.47 -59.47 -5.71
CA SER A 660 33.58 -58.50 -5.84
C SER A 660 33.76 -57.60 -4.62
N LEU A 661 32.70 -57.39 -3.84
CA LEU A 661 32.74 -56.70 -2.54
C LEU A 661 33.15 -57.63 -1.40
N GLY A 662 33.38 -58.91 -1.67
CA GLY A 662 33.66 -59.96 -0.67
C GLY A 662 32.44 -60.36 0.15
N LEU A 663 31.22 -60.27 -0.43
CA LEU A 663 29.96 -60.69 0.20
C LEU A 663 29.50 -62.02 -0.42
N SER A 664 29.26 -63.02 0.41
CA SER A 664 28.52 -64.24 0.03
C SER A 664 27.02 -63.95 0.03
N ALA A 665 26.30 -64.36 -1.02
CA ALA A 665 24.88 -64.13 -1.19
C ALA A 665 24.10 -65.45 -1.35
N GLU A 666 22.95 -65.55 -0.69
CA GLU A 666 21.97 -66.63 -0.89
C GLU A 666 20.81 -66.10 -1.74
N ILE A 667 20.64 -66.62 -2.95
CA ILE A 667 19.63 -66.14 -3.90
C ILE A 667 18.38 -67.02 -3.86
N SER A 668 17.22 -66.40 -3.62
CA SER A 668 15.91 -67.05 -3.71
C SER A 668 15.05 -66.43 -4.81
N HIS A 669 14.09 -67.18 -5.34
CA HIS A 669 13.14 -66.70 -6.35
C HIS A 669 11.70 -66.89 -5.88
N HIS A 670 10.89 -65.84 -5.98
CA HIS A 670 9.49 -65.84 -5.56
C HIS A 670 8.57 -65.47 -6.73
N PRO A 671 7.36 -66.07 -6.82
CA PRO A 671 6.43 -65.78 -7.90
C PRO A 671 5.84 -64.36 -7.79
N ASN A 672 5.40 -63.78 -8.91
CA ASN A 672 4.79 -62.44 -8.93
C ASN A 672 3.52 -62.35 -8.06
N SER A 673 2.82 -63.47 -7.88
CA SER A 673 1.58 -63.57 -7.10
C SER A 673 1.76 -63.35 -5.61
N THR A 674 2.98 -63.51 -5.08
CA THR A 674 3.26 -63.27 -3.66
C THR A 674 3.71 -61.81 -3.48
N SER A 675 3.09 -61.10 -2.54
CA SER A 675 3.50 -59.73 -2.21
C SER A 675 4.87 -59.74 -1.53
N PRO A 676 5.73 -58.73 -1.74
CA PRO A 676 7.03 -58.62 -1.07
C PRO A 676 6.93 -58.71 0.45
N GLY A 677 5.90 -58.09 1.03
CA GLY A 677 5.63 -58.19 2.47
C GLY A 677 5.35 -59.62 2.94
N GLY A 678 4.74 -60.46 2.10
CA GLY A 678 4.41 -61.85 2.43
C GLY A 678 5.61 -62.78 2.55
N PHE A 679 6.76 -62.41 1.96
CA PHE A 679 8.03 -63.14 2.08
C PHE A 679 9.16 -62.28 2.66
N ALA A 680 8.83 -61.21 3.39
CA ALA A 680 9.80 -60.31 4.01
C ALA A 680 10.74 -61.00 5.01
N ALA A 681 10.38 -62.18 5.53
CA ALA A 681 11.24 -62.99 6.39
C ALA A 681 12.37 -63.71 5.62
N ASP A 682 12.34 -63.73 4.29
CA ASP A 682 13.24 -64.55 3.48
C ASP A 682 14.41 -63.75 2.87
N TYR A 683 14.41 -62.42 2.95
CA TYR A 683 15.39 -61.58 2.27
C TYR A 683 15.88 -60.38 3.07
N ASP A 684 17.16 -60.05 2.91
CA ASP A 684 17.76 -58.78 3.33
C ASP A 684 17.68 -57.73 2.20
N LEU A 685 17.84 -58.18 0.95
CA LEU A 685 17.62 -57.41 -0.27
C LEU A 685 16.57 -58.08 -1.16
N VAL A 686 15.69 -57.30 -1.79
CA VAL A 686 14.74 -57.82 -2.78
C VAL A 686 14.88 -57.09 -4.12
N PHE A 687 15.03 -57.85 -5.20
CA PHE A 687 14.88 -57.33 -6.54
C PHE A 687 13.39 -57.14 -6.87
N LEU A 688 12.98 -55.90 -7.07
CA LEU A 688 11.60 -55.49 -7.27
C LEU A 688 11.50 -54.38 -8.32
N GLY A 689 10.40 -54.38 -9.07
CA GLY A 689 9.96 -53.25 -9.87
C GLY A 689 9.14 -52.28 -9.01
N PHE A 690 9.62 -51.04 -8.90
CA PHE A 690 8.97 -49.90 -8.28
C PHE A 690 8.10 -49.19 -9.32
N LEU A 691 6.78 -49.18 -9.14
CA LEU A 691 5.86 -48.47 -10.03
C LEU A 691 5.68 -47.04 -9.54
N SER A 692 6.30 -46.08 -10.23
CA SER A 692 6.11 -44.66 -9.92
C SER A 692 4.77 -44.18 -10.45
N GLU A 693 3.96 -43.50 -9.62
CA GLU A 693 2.82 -42.72 -10.10
C GLU A 693 3.24 -41.51 -10.94
N ILE A 694 2.26 -40.86 -11.58
CA ILE A 694 2.52 -39.82 -12.59
C ILE A 694 3.00 -38.49 -11.97
N ASP A 695 2.54 -38.18 -10.76
CA ASP A 695 2.94 -36.96 -10.04
C ASP A 695 4.12 -37.23 -9.09
N LEU A 696 5.05 -36.28 -8.97
CA LEU A 696 6.28 -36.43 -8.21
C LEU A 696 6.08 -36.82 -6.74
N TYR A 697 5.01 -36.32 -6.09
CA TYR A 697 4.73 -36.67 -4.71
C TYR A 697 4.23 -38.10 -4.59
N THR A 698 3.22 -38.45 -5.37
CA THR A 698 2.58 -39.78 -5.35
C THR A 698 3.50 -40.87 -5.89
N ALA A 699 4.49 -40.49 -6.69
CA ALA A 699 5.51 -41.40 -7.17
C ALA A 699 6.44 -41.92 -6.06
N VAL A 700 6.59 -41.19 -4.95
CA VAL A 700 7.55 -41.51 -3.89
C VAL A 700 6.86 -41.83 -2.56
N GLU A 701 5.85 -41.04 -2.18
CA GLU A 701 5.24 -41.09 -0.85
C GLU A 701 4.74 -42.48 -0.42
N PRO A 702 3.99 -43.25 -1.26
CA PRO A 702 3.40 -44.52 -0.83
C PRO A 702 4.42 -45.56 -0.39
N PHE A 703 5.67 -45.42 -0.86
CA PHE A 703 6.77 -46.36 -0.63
C PHE A 703 7.67 -45.98 0.54
N ILE A 704 7.73 -44.69 0.90
CA ILE A 704 8.66 -44.20 1.92
C ILE A 704 7.99 -43.70 3.19
N ASN A 705 6.67 -43.45 3.14
CA ASN A 705 5.90 -43.19 4.35
C ASN A 705 5.75 -44.50 5.16
N PRO A 706 6.08 -44.53 6.46
CA PRO A 706 5.86 -45.69 7.33
C PRO A 706 4.40 -46.18 7.37
N GLU A 707 3.46 -45.28 7.15
CA GLU A 707 2.01 -45.55 7.07
C GLU A 707 1.51 -45.68 5.61
N GLY A 708 2.43 -45.66 4.64
CA GLY A 708 2.13 -45.79 3.22
C GLY A 708 1.84 -47.24 2.83
N GLY A 709 0.84 -47.42 1.95
CA GLY A 709 0.36 -48.75 1.58
C GLY A 709 1.41 -49.64 0.89
N ASP A 710 2.43 -49.08 0.24
CA ASP A 710 3.47 -49.78 -0.54
C ASP A 710 4.81 -49.92 0.20
N ASN A 711 4.95 -49.42 1.43
CA ASN A 711 6.16 -49.53 2.24
C ASN A 711 6.29 -50.92 2.93
N TYR A 712 6.34 -51.98 2.12
CA TYR A 712 6.41 -53.36 2.63
C TYR A 712 7.69 -53.67 3.41
N PHE A 713 8.75 -52.93 3.14
CA PHE A 713 10.11 -53.14 3.62
C PHE A 713 10.44 -52.29 4.86
N GLY A 714 9.53 -51.42 5.32
CA GLY A 714 9.66 -50.71 6.60
C GLY A 714 10.67 -49.58 6.59
N TYR A 715 10.89 -48.93 5.44
CA TYR A 715 11.76 -47.77 5.37
C TYR A 715 11.16 -46.61 6.18
N ASN A 716 12.00 -45.91 6.94
CA ASN A 716 11.59 -44.75 7.70
C ASN A 716 12.74 -43.76 7.82
N ASN A 717 12.61 -42.62 7.14
CA ASN A 717 13.53 -41.51 7.24
C ASN A 717 12.75 -40.21 7.54
N PRO A 718 12.69 -39.77 8.82
CA PRO A 718 11.92 -38.60 9.22
C PRO A 718 12.32 -37.31 8.50
N GLU A 719 13.60 -37.17 8.12
CA GLU A 719 14.09 -36.00 7.39
C GLU A 719 13.46 -35.93 6.00
N ILE A 720 13.50 -37.04 5.25
CA ILE A 720 12.94 -37.10 3.89
C ILE A 720 11.40 -36.99 3.92
N ILE A 721 10.75 -37.57 4.93
CA ILE A 721 9.30 -37.42 5.13
C ILE A 721 8.95 -35.95 5.40
N ALA A 722 9.73 -35.25 6.22
CA ALA A 722 9.54 -33.82 6.44
C ALA A 722 9.77 -33.02 5.15
N MET A 723 10.78 -33.38 4.34
CA MET A 723 10.97 -32.76 3.02
C MET A 723 9.76 -32.98 2.10
N LEU A 724 9.20 -34.21 2.03
CA LEU A 724 7.98 -34.48 1.27
C LEU A 724 6.80 -33.64 1.76
N ARG A 725 6.56 -33.60 3.08
CA ARG A 725 5.48 -32.78 3.66
C ARG A 725 5.63 -31.30 3.33
N ASN A 726 6.84 -30.76 3.42
CA ASN A 726 7.13 -29.37 3.08
C ASN A 726 6.96 -29.07 1.57
N SER A 727 6.89 -30.09 0.70
CA SER A 727 6.67 -29.90 -0.73
C SER A 727 5.20 -29.62 -1.10
N ILE A 728 4.26 -29.91 -0.19
CA ILE A 728 2.81 -29.83 -0.41
C ILE A 728 2.36 -28.40 -0.73
N GLU A 729 2.94 -27.41 -0.03
CA GLU A 729 2.52 -26.01 -0.09
C GLU A 729 3.29 -25.17 -1.14
N LEU A 730 4.25 -25.77 -1.87
CA LEU A 730 5.10 -25.07 -2.83
C LEU A 730 4.33 -24.65 -4.09
N LYS A 731 4.11 -23.35 -4.26
CA LYS A 731 3.26 -22.78 -5.33
C LYS A 731 3.92 -22.71 -6.71
N SER A 732 5.25 -22.66 -6.76
CA SER A 732 6.00 -22.57 -8.02
C SER A 732 6.42 -23.95 -8.50
N ASP A 733 6.10 -24.28 -9.75
CA ASP A 733 6.57 -25.52 -10.40
C ASP A 733 8.10 -25.62 -10.42
N ALA A 734 8.80 -24.49 -10.56
CA ALA A 734 10.26 -24.46 -10.54
C ALA A 734 10.81 -24.78 -9.15
N GLU A 735 10.22 -24.20 -8.09
CA GLU A 735 10.59 -24.50 -6.70
C GLU A 735 10.26 -25.96 -6.36
N ARG A 736 9.09 -26.44 -6.76
CA ARG A 736 8.64 -27.82 -6.59
C ARG A 736 9.61 -28.80 -7.24
N ARG A 737 9.98 -28.59 -8.50
CA ARG A 737 10.96 -29.44 -9.22
C ARG A 737 12.33 -29.43 -8.54
N ALA A 738 12.82 -28.27 -8.11
CA ALA A 738 14.10 -28.17 -7.40
C ALA A 738 14.07 -28.94 -6.07
N HIS A 739 12.97 -28.83 -5.32
CA HIS A 739 12.77 -29.52 -4.06
C HIS A 739 12.68 -31.05 -4.25
N PHE A 740 11.92 -31.51 -5.24
CA PHE A 740 11.88 -32.94 -5.59
C PHE A 740 13.23 -33.46 -6.07
N SER A 741 14.01 -32.67 -6.81
CA SER A 741 15.38 -33.06 -7.16
C SER A 741 16.26 -33.25 -5.93
N ALA A 742 16.09 -32.43 -4.88
CA ALA A 742 16.81 -32.58 -3.61
C ALA A 742 16.32 -33.81 -2.81
N ILE A 743 15.01 -34.07 -2.80
CA ILE A 743 14.43 -35.29 -2.21
C ILE A 743 15.01 -36.52 -2.90
N LEU A 744 15.01 -36.56 -4.24
CA LEU A 744 15.55 -37.70 -4.99
C LEU A 744 17.06 -37.87 -4.77
N ASP A 745 17.84 -36.79 -4.71
CA ASP A 745 19.27 -36.87 -4.39
C ASP A 745 19.50 -37.49 -3.00
N LYS A 746 18.80 -36.98 -1.98
CA LYS A 746 18.89 -37.49 -0.61
C LYS A 746 18.43 -38.95 -0.51
N LEU A 747 17.28 -39.26 -1.10
CA LEU A 747 16.69 -40.60 -1.11
C LEU A 747 17.59 -41.61 -1.85
N THR A 748 18.17 -41.20 -2.97
CA THR A 748 19.12 -42.02 -3.74
C THR A 748 20.42 -42.23 -2.97
N LYS A 749 20.94 -41.21 -2.28
CA LYS A 749 22.16 -41.34 -1.45
C LYS A 749 21.93 -42.15 -0.17
N ASP A 750 20.74 -42.08 0.40
CA ASP A 750 20.34 -42.95 1.51
C ASP A 750 20.13 -44.40 1.04
N ALA A 751 19.99 -44.60 -0.28
CA ALA A 751 20.01 -45.90 -0.96
C ALA A 751 19.04 -46.91 -0.35
N PHE A 752 17.81 -46.47 -0.04
CA PHE A 752 16.72 -47.37 0.35
C PHE A 752 16.45 -48.43 -0.74
N MET A 753 16.66 -48.01 -2.00
CA MET A 753 16.68 -48.81 -3.20
C MET A 753 17.93 -48.46 -3.99
N VAL A 754 18.58 -49.47 -4.57
CA VAL A 754 19.58 -49.32 -5.62
C VAL A 754 18.86 -49.41 -6.97
N PRO A 755 18.50 -48.28 -7.61
CA PRO A 755 17.80 -48.30 -8.90
C PRO A 755 18.75 -48.79 -9.99
N LEU A 756 18.31 -49.72 -10.84
CA LEU A 756 19.14 -50.31 -11.90
C LEU A 756 18.71 -49.81 -13.27
N PHE A 757 17.45 -50.04 -13.63
CA PHE A 757 16.92 -49.68 -14.95
C PHE A 757 15.40 -49.52 -14.95
N PHE A 758 14.89 -48.73 -15.88
CA PHE A 758 13.51 -48.74 -16.35
C PHE A 758 13.37 -49.69 -17.53
N LEU A 759 12.32 -50.51 -17.54
CA LEU A 759 12.07 -51.42 -18.65
C LEU A 759 11.64 -50.62 -19.89
N GLN A 760 12.27 -50.88 -21.03
CA GLN A 760 11.73 -50.45 -22.30
C GLN A 760 10.66 -51.45 -22.74
N ALA A 761 9.42 -50.98 -22.83
CA ALA A 761 8.27 -51.78 -23.23
C ALA A 761 7.97 -51.61 -24.71
N VAL A 762 7.27 -52.59 -25.28
CA VAL A 762 6.73 -52.56 -26.64
C VAL A 762 5.24 -52.86 -26.62
N CYS A 763 4.48 -52.06 -27.36
CA CYS A 763 3.11 -52.32 -27.75
C CYS A 763 3.10 -52.85 -29.19
N ALA A 764 2.72 -54.11 -29.33
CA ALA A 764 2.50 -54.77 -30.62
C ALA A 764 1.02 -54.67 -30.99
N THR A 765 0.73 -54.10 -32.15
CA THR A 765 -0.62 -53.81 -32.63
C THR A 765 -0.81 -54.42 -34.00
N ALA A 766 -1.80 -55.29 -34.19
CA ALA A 766 -2.07 -55.93 -35.47
C ALA A 766 -2.40 -54.89 -36.54
N SER A 767 -2.07 -55.15 -37.80
CA SER A 767 -2.30 -54.23 -38.93
C SER A 767 -3.75 -53.75 -39.08
N ARG A 768 -4.71 -54.52 -38.54
CA ARG A 768 -6.13 -54.19 -38.52
C ARG A 768 -6.56 -53.26 -37.37
N THR A 769 -5.72 -53.06 -36.37
CA THR A 769 -6.01 -52.31 -35.13
C THR A 769 -5.38 -50.93 -35.20
N HIS A 770 -6.19 -49.91 -34.97
CA HIS A 770 -5.81 -48.52 -35.19
C HIS A 770 -6.10 -47.67 -33.93
N ALA A 771 -5.50 -46.49 -33.80
CA ALA A 771 -5.67 -45.53 -32.68
C ALA A 771 -5.17 -46.03 -31.33
N VAL A 772 -4.11 -46.85 -31.33
CA VAL A 772 -3.50 -47.31 -30.09
C VAL A 772 -2.56 -46.23 -29.58
N PHE A 773 -3.03 -45.44 -28.62
CA PHE A 773 -2.25 -44.43 -27.91
C PHE A 773 -1.98 -44.89 -26.49
N MET A 774 -0.71 -44.96 -26.11
CA MET A 774 -0.31 -45.23 -24.73
C MET A 774 -0.58 -44.00 -23.86
N SER A 775 -1.38 -44.17 -22.82
CA SER A 775 -1.71 -43.15 -21.82
C SER A 775 -0.58 -42.98 -20.81
N ALA A 776 -0.69 -41.93 -19.99
CA ALA A 776 0.20 -41.72 -18.85
C ALA A 776 0.16 -42.88 -17.83
N GLU A 777 -0.96 -43.62 -17.75
CA GLU A 777 -1.14 -44.77 -16.88
C GLU A 777 -0.61 -46.09 -17.50
N GLU A 778 0.05 -46.05 -18.68
CA GLU A 778 0.56 -47.23 -19.43
C GLU A 778 -0.54 -48.18 -19.95
N SER A 779 -1.77 -47.66 -20.11
CA SER A 779 -2.89 -48.31 -20.81
C SER A 779 -3.08 -47.70 -22.21
N PHE A 780 -3.80 -48.38 -23.10
CA PHE A 780 -4.28 -47.71 -24.31
C PHE A 780 -5.59 -46.95 -24.02
N ILE A 781 -5.87 -45.87 -24.77
CA ILE A 781 -7.14 -45.12 -24.67
C ILE A 781 -8.25 -45.93 -25.38
N PRO A 782 -9.16 -46.58 -24.64
CA PRO A 782 -9.97 -47.66 -25.19
C PRO A 782 -11.16 -47.16 -26.03
N ASP A 783 -11.59 -45.91 -25.85
CA ASP A 783 -12.71 -45.31 -26.57
C ASP A 783 -12.32 -44.73 -27.94
N ALA A 784 -11.02 -44.65 -28.24
CA ALA A 784 -10.48 -44.21 -29.53
C ALA A 784 -10.12 -45.38 -30.47
N VAL A 785 -9.74 -46.54 -29.91
CA VAL A 785 -9.30 -47.70 -30.70
C VAL A 785 -10.43 -48.22 -31.59
N TYR A 786 -10.10 -48.55 -32.84
CA TYR A 786 -11.04 -49.21 -33.75
C TYR A 786 -10.35 -50.29 -34.60
N LEU A 787 -11.17 -51.16 -35.19
CA LEU A 787 -10.72 -52.27 -36.04
C LEU A 787 -11.16 -52.07 -37.48
N SER A 788 -10.22 -52.04 -38.41
CA SER A 788 -10.50 -52.04 -39.84
C SER A 788 -11.08 -53.39 -40.31
N ALA A 789 -11.77 -53.37 -41.45
CA ALA A 789 -12.27 -54.58 -42.10
C ALA A 789 -11.10 -55.50 -42.52
N ASP A 790 -11.27 -56.81 -42.34
CA ASP A 790 -10.31 -57.80 -42.84
C ASP A 790 -10.34 -57.89 -44.38
N GLN A 791 -9.36 -58.56 -45.01
CA GLN A 791 -9.29 -58.65 -46.49
C GLN A 791 -10.54 -59.26 -47.12
N ALA A 792 -11.21 -60.19 -46.45
CA ALA A 792 -12.44 -60.81 -46.95
C ALA A 792 -13.64 -59.86 -46.82
N GLU A 793 -13.75 -59.13 -45.71
CA GLU A 793 -14.72 -58.05 -45.51
C GLU A 793 -14.50 -56.93 -46.54
N ARG A 794 -13.25 -56.53 -46.80
CA ARG A 794 -12.91 -55.51 -47.83
C ARG A 794 -13.31 -55.94 -49.23
N ALA A 795 -13.09 -57.21 -49.60
CA ALA A 795 -13.48 -57.74 -50.90
C ALA A 795 -15.00 -57.73 -51.14
N THR A 796 -15.80 -57.68 -50.06
CA THR A 796 -17.27 -57.57 -50.13
C THR A 796 -17.80 -56.14 -50.08
N LEU A 797 -16.94 -55.15 -49.82
CA LEU A 797 -17.32 -53.74 -49.73
C LEU A 797 -17.22 -53.08 -51.11
N THR A 798 -18.36 -52.94 -51.81
CA THR A 798 -18.46 -52.03 -52.96
C THR A 798 -18.79 -50.62 -52.46
N LEU A 799 -17.78 -49.76 -52.43
CA LEU A 799 -17.96 -48.35 -52.12
C LEU A 799 -18.23 -47.56 -53.41
N ASP A 800 -19.28 -46.75 -53.44
CA ASP A 800 -19.47 -45.75 -54.48
C ASP A 800 -18.34 -44.71 -54.38
N ARG A 801 -17.50 -44.64 -55.42
CA ARG A 801 -16.34 -43.75 -55.48
C ARG A 801 -16.72 -42.28 -55.36
N GLN A 802 -17.81 -41.83 -55.99
CA GLN A 802 -18.27 -40.45 -55.89
C GLN A 802 -18.77 -40.13 -54.48
N LEU A 803 -19.45 -41.08 -53.85
CA LEU A 803 -19.92 -40.94 -52.47
C LEU A 803 -18.74 -40.87 -51.49
N GLY A 804 -17.70 -41.68 -51.72
CA GLY A 804 -16.44 -41.66 -50.98
C GLY A 804 -15.68 -40.33 -51.13
N GLU A 805 -15.51 -39.83 -52.35
CA GLU A 805 -14.87 -38.52 -52.61
C GLU A 805 -15.62 -37.37 -51.91
N ARG A 806 -16.96 -37.36 -51.98
CA ARG A 806 -17.78 -36.36 -51.27
C ARG A 806 -17.64 -36.44 -49.75
N TYR A 807 -17.58 -37.65 -49.19
CA TYR A 807 -17.35 -37.85 -47.76
C TYR A 807 -15.96 -37.34 -47.36
N GLY A 808 -14.92 -37.65 -48.13
CA GLY A 808 -13.56 -37.17 -47.93
C GLY A 808 -13.45 -35.64 -47.97
N ASP A 809 -14.13 -34.98 -48.91
CA ASP A 809 -14.19 -33.52 -48.99
C ASP A 809 -14.89 -32.88 -47.79
N ALA A 810 -16.06 -33.41 -47.40
CA ALA A 810 -16.80 -32.93 -46.23
C ALA A 810 -15.97 -33.08 -44.94
N VAL A 811 -15.26 -34.20 -44.82
CA VAL A 811 -14.29 -34.46 -43.75
C VAL A 811 -13.13 -33.46 -43.77
N GLY A 812 -12.56 -33.14 -44.94
CA GLY A 812 -11.50 -32.16 -45.06
C GLY A 812 -11.94 -30.74 -44.66
N ARG A 813 -13.20 -30.39 -44.92
CA ARG A 813 -13.80 -29.14 -44.39
C ARG A 813 -13.93 -29.18 -42.88
N LEU A 814 -14.41 -30.29 -42.33
CA LEU A 814 -14.56 -30.48 -40.88
C LEU A 814 -13.22 -30.28 -40.16
N ASP A 815 -12.14 -30.91 -40.64
CA ASP A 815 -10.79 -30.82 -40.06
C ASP A 815 -10.28 -29.36 -40.02
N ARG A 816 -10.48 -28.60 -41.11
CA ARG A 816 -10.09 -27.18 -41.15
C ARG A 816 -10.82 -26.33 -40.12
N GLU A 817 -12.15 -26.43 -40.06
CA GLU A 817 -12.96 -25.67 -39.11
C GLU A 817 -12.64 -26.06 -37.67
N SER A 818 -12.44 -27.36 -37.44
CA SER A 818 -12.01 -27.90 -36.16
C SER A 818 -10.66 -27.32 -35.72
N LYS A 819 -9.62 -27.32 -36.56
CA LYS A 819 -8.32 -26.71 -36.23
C LYS A 819 -8.44 -25.23 -35.88
N ALA A 820 -9.25 -24.49 -36.62
CA ALA A 820 -9.51 -23.07 -36.33
C ALA A 820 -10.16 -22.88 -34.95
N ILE A 821 -11.02 -23.80 -34.49
CA ILE A 821 -11.58 -23.77 -33.13
C ILE A 821 -10.48 -23.92 -32.09
N VAL A 822 -9.52 -24.85 -32.27
CA VAL A 822 -8.39 -25.03 -31.33
C VAL A 822 -7.49 -23.82 -31.29
N GLU A 823 -7.08 -23.30 -32.45
CA GLU A 823 -6.23 -22.11 -32.53
C GLU A 823 -6.88 -20.91 -31.84
N SER A 824 -8.19 -20.75 -32.02
CA SER A 824 -8.98 -19.70 -31.34
C SER A 824 -9.00 -19.92 -29.82
N SER A 825 -9.18 -21.15 -29.34
CA SER A 825 -9.12 -21.48 -27.91
C SER A 825 -7.76 -21.12 -27.29
N SER A 826 -6.64 -21.44 -27.95
CA SER A 826 -5.30 -21.09 -27.48
C SER A 826 -5.11 -19.57 -27.37
N GLN A 827 -5.64 -18.82 -28.34
CA GLN A 827 -5.62 -17.36 -28.29
C GLN A 827 -6.43 -16.82 -27.12
N LEU A 828 -7.62 -17.36 -26.86
CA LEU A 828 -8.46 -16.97 -25.72
C LEU A 828 -7.75 -17.20 -24.38
N ILE A 829 -7.06 -18.32 -24.20
CA ILE A 829 -6.29 -18.63 -22.98
C ILE A 829 -5.18 -17.58 -22.77
N SER A 830 -4.41 -17.29 -23.82
CA SER A 830 -3.33 -16.30 -23.75
C SER A 830 -3.84 -14.89 -23.40
N ILE A 831 -4.98 -14.50 -23.97
CA ILE A 831 -5.61 -13.21 -23.67
C ILE A 831 -6.13 -13.20 -22.22
N GLY A 832 -6.78 -14.28 -21.76
CA GLY A 832 -7.26 -14.42 -20.38
C GLY A 832 -6.13 -14.31 -19.34
N GLN A 833 -4.98 -14.93 -19.59
CA GLN A 833 -3.78 -14.77 -18.74
C GLN A 833 -3.30 -13.32 -18.69
N THR A 834 -3.32 -12.63 -19.84
CA THR A 834 -2.94 -11.21 -19.93
C THR A 834 -3.90 -10.33 -19.13
N ILE A 835 -5.21 -10.54 -19.26
CA ILE A 835 -6.25 -9.85 -18.49
C ILE A 835 -6.02 -10.06 -16.98
N SER A 836 -5.76 -11.29 -16.55
CA SER A 836 -5.51 -11.61 -15.13
C SER A 836 -4.29 -10.87 -14.57
N GLN A 837 -3.21 -10.76 -15.36
CA GLN A 837 -2.03 -9.98 -14.96
C GLN A 837 -2.32 -8.48 -14.87
N LEU A 838 -3.09 -7.93 -15.81
CA LEU A 838 -3.48 -6.53 -15.82
C LEU A 838 -4.36 -6.18 -14.60
N ILE A 839 -5.32 -7.04 -14.24
CA ILE A 839 -6.15 -6.89 -13.02
C ILE A 839 -5.26 -6.84 -11.77
N GLY A 840 -4.24 -7.72 -11.69
CA GLY A 840 -3.27 -7.70 -10.59
C GLY A 840 -2.50 -6.37 -10.49
N ARG A 841 -2.13 -5.77 -11.63
CA ARG A 841 -1.47 -4.46 -11.67
C ARG A 841 -2.42 -3.33 -11.27
N GLN A 842 -3.68 -3.36 -11.70
CA GLN A 842 -4.69 -2.36 -11.30
C GLN A 842 -4.84 -2.30 -9.77
N LYS A 843 -4.94 -3.46 -9.11
CA LYS A 843 -5.05 -3.55 -7.64
C LYS A 843 -3.85 -2.92 -6.91
N SER A 844 -2.64 -3.15 -7.42
CA SER A 844 -1.44 -2.49 -6.89
C SER A 844 -1.47 -0.98 -7.08
N GLY A 845 -1.91 -0.51 -8.25
CA GLY A 845 -1.99 0.92 -8.55
C GLY A 845 -2.99 1.65 -7.66
N ILE A 846 -4.14 1.04 -7.37
CA ILE A 846 -5.16 1.66 -6.51
C ILE A 846 -4.73 1.71 -5.05
N ASN A 847 -4.09 0.67 -4.53
CA ASN A 847 -3.55 0.72 -3.17
C ASN A 847 -2.56 1.89 -3.03
N GLN A 848 -1.69 2.08 -4.04
CA GLN A 848 -0.78 3.22 -4.07
C GLN A 848 -1.52 4.57 -4.11
N ALA A 849 -2.63 4.67 -4.85
CA ALA A 849 -3.45 5.88 -4.88
C ALA A 849 -4.11 6.16 -3.51
N ASN A 850 -4.64 5.13 -2.84
CA ASN A 850 -5.23 5.24 -1.50
C ASN A 850 -4.19 5.70 -0.46
N ASP A 851 -2.98 5.13 -0.46
CA ASP A 851 -1.90 5.56 0.42
C ASP A 851 -1.54 7.06 0.20
N LEU A 852 -1.56 7.51 -1.06
CA LEU A 852 -1.32 8.91 -1.41
C LEU A 852 -2.45 9.84 -0.93
N PHE A 853 -3.71 9.39 -0.99
CA PHE A 853 -4.85 10.13 -0.47
C PHE A 853 -4.79 10.29 1.05
N ASP A 854 -4.43 9.24 1.79
CA ASP A 854 -4.24 9.31 3.24
C ASP A 854 -3.13 10.31 3.59
N SER A 855 -2.00 10.24 2.90
CA SER A 855 -0.91 11.21 3.08
C SER A 855 -1.30 12.65 2.71
N PHE A 856 -2.22 12.84 1.77
CA PHE A 856 -2.76 14.16 1.44
C PHE A 856 -3.63 14.69 2.58
N ALA A 857 -4.50 13.84 3.15
CA ALA A 857 -5.40 14.21 4.24
C ALA A 857 -4.63 14.66 5.49
N GLU A 858 -3.52 13.99 5.83
CA GLU A 858 -2.63 14.38 6.92
C GLU A 858 -2.03 15.78 6.73
N SER A 859 -1.47 16.05 5.55
CA SER A 859 -0.91 17.37 5.20
C SER A 859 -1.96 18.48 5.23
N ALA A 860 -3.19 18.19 4.78
CA ALA A 860 -4.30 19.14 4.85
C ALA A 860 -4.72 19.46 6.30
N ALA A 861 -4.75 18.45 7.18
CA ALA A 861 -5.06 18.64 8.60
C ALA A 861 -3.99 19.47 9.31
N LEU A 862 -2.71 19.31 8.94
CA LEU A 862 -1.62 20.14 9.45
C LEU A 862 -1.81 21.61 9.04
N LEU A 863 -2.10 21.87 7.76
CA LEU A 863 -2.36 23.22 7.25
C LEU A 863 -3.54 23.89 7.97
N GLN A 864 -4.61 23.15 8.23
CA GLN A 864 -5.78 23.65 8.98
C GLN A 864 -5.42 24.02 10.43
N THR A 865 -4.61 23.19 11.09
CA THR A 865 -4.18 23.43 12.48
C THR A 865 -3.29 24.66 12.59
N THR A 866 -2.29 24.78 11.71
CA THR A 866 -1.36 25.92 11.67
C THR A 866 -2.11 27.21 11.35
N ARG A 867 -3.09 27.18 10.43
CA ARG A 867 -3.97 28.31 10.14
C ARG A 867 -4.70 28.81 11.38
N ALA A 868 -5.34 27.91 12.13
CA ALA A 868 -6.11 28.29 13.31
C ALA A 868 -5.24 29.03 14.34
N ALA A 869 -4.00 28.56 14.54
CA ALA A 869 -3.04 29.23 15.41
C ALA A 869 -2.66 30.64 14.93
N VAL A 870 -2.48 30.85 13.62
CA VAL A 870 -2.20 32.17 13.04
C VAL A 870 -3.37 33.14 13.26
N VAL A 871 -4.60 32.66 13.06
CA VAL A 871 -5.83 33.47 13.25
C VAL A 871 -5.95 33.98 14.67
N ASP A 872 -5.74 33.11 15.66
CA ASP A 872 -5.85 33.51 17.06
C ASP A 872 -4.77 34.52 17.45
N LYS A 873 -3.54 34.38 16.92
CA LYS A 873 -2.46 35.37 17.10
C LYS A 873 -2.84 36.74 16.52
N ILE A 874 -3.31 36.80 15.27
CA ILE A 874 -3.73 38.05 14.61
C ILE A 874 -4.85 38.76 15.40
N ARG A 875 -5.79 38.00 15.96
CA ARG A 875 -6.88 38.54 16.78
C ARG A 875 -6.35 39.20 18.06
N GLY A 876 -5.44 38.54 18.77
CA GLY A 876 -4.80 39.09 19.97
C GLY A 876 -4.01 40.37 19.69
N THR A 877 -3.25 40.40 18.59
CA THR A 877 -2.47 41.58 18.16
C THR A 877 -3.36 42.79 17.85
N THR A 878 -4.57 42.57 17.36
CA THR A 878 -5.52 43.66 17.04
C THR A 878 -5.95 44.42 18.29
N GLU A 879 -6.20 43.70 19.39
CA GLU A 879 -6.57 44.29 20.68
C GLU A 879 -5.40 45.08 21.30
N GLU A 880 -4.19 44.52 21.22
CA GLU A 880 -2.96 45.16 21.71
C GLU A 880 -2.63 46.44 20.94
N ALA A 881 -2.82 46.45 19.63
CA ALA A 881 -2.64 47.63 18.79
C ALA A 881 -3.63 48.76 19.15
N GLY A 882 -4.88 48.40 19.46
CA GLY A 882 -5.89 49.34 19.95
C GLY A 882 -5.47 49.99 21.28
N LYS A 883 -4.99 49.18 22.23
CA LYS A 883 -4.51 49.66 23.55
C LYS A 883 -3.27 50.56 23.40
N SER A 884 -2.28 50.17 22.59
CA SER A 884 -1.09 50.98 22.33
C SER A 884 -1.43 52.33 21.67
N SER A 885 -2.36 52.34 20.71
CA SER A 885 -2.86 53.60 20.13
C SER A 885 -3.55 54.48 21.16
N GLN A 886 -4.34 53.91 22.08
CA GLN A 886 -5.02 54.66 23.12
C GLN A 886 -4.03 55.26 24.12
N ALA A 887 -3.00 54.50 24.53
CA ALA A 887 -1.92 54.98 25.38
C ALA A 887 -1.21 56.19 24.76
N ALA A 888 -0.87 56.13 23.45
CA ALA A 888 -0.29 57.26 22.73
C ALA A 888 -1.18 58.51 22.75
N GLN A 889 -2.51 58.36 22.66
CA GLN A 889 -3.44 59.49 22.76
C GLN A 889 -3.48 60.11 24.16
N ILE A 890 -3.41 59.29 25.22
CA ILE A 890 -3.37 59.76 26.60
C ILE A 890 -2.10 60.57 26.84
N ILE A 891 -0.96 60.10 26.33
CA ILE A 891 0.32 60.81 26.40
C ILE A 891 0.23 62.15 25.66
N GLN A 892 -0.32 62.16 24.44
CA GLN A 892 -0.53 63.40 23.67
C GLN A 892 -1.41 64.41 24.43
N ALA A 893 -2.50 63.95 25.04
CA ALA A 893 -3.39 64.82 25.81
C ALA A 893 -2.65 65.46 26.99
N GLY A 894 -1.93 64.65 27.79
CA GLY A 894 -1.16 65.16 28.93
C GLY A 894 -0.08 66.18 28.55
N LEU A 895 0.58 66.00 27.41
CA LEU A 895 1.57 66.96 26.90
C LEU A 895 0.94 68.26 26.40
N THR A 896 -0.25 68.16 25.81
CA THR A 896 -1.01 69.33 25.36
C THR A 896 -1.46 70.15 26.56
N ASP A 897 -1.91 69.48 27.62
CA ASP A 897 -2.28 70.13 28.89
C ASP A 897 -1.06 70.80 29.54
N LEU A 898 0.11 70.15 29.54
CA LEU A 898 1.36 70.79 29.98
C LEU A 898 1.71 72.03 29.16
N ALA A 899 1.65 71.95 27.83
CA ALA A 899 1.95 73.09 26.96
C ALA A 899 1.02 74.28 27.25
N ASN A 900 -0.28 74.01 27.43
CA ASN A 900 -1.29 75.02 27.76
C ASN A 900 -1.04 75.64 29.15
N ALA A 901 -0.69 74.82 30.15
CA ALA A 901 -0.38 75.30 31.49
C ALA A 901 0.88 76.19 31.50
N LEU A 902 1.91 75.80 30.76
CA LEU A 902 3.12 76.59 30.58
C LEU A 902 2.85 77.88 29.79
N GLU A 903 1.95 77.87 28.80
CA GLU A 903 1.53 79.08 28.10
C GLU A 903 0.81 80.05 29.06
N GLY A 904 -0.09 79.53 29.89
CA GLY A 904 -0.72 80.29 30.98
C GLY A 904 0.33 80.90 31.93
N THR A 905 1.42 80.18 32.15
CA THR A 905 2.53 80.62 33.00
C THR A 905 3.36 81.73 32.35
N VAL A 906 3.62 81.64 31.04
CA VAL A 906 4.26 82.71 30.25
C VAL A 906 3.43 84.00 30.27
N ARG A 907 2.10 83.89 30.17
CA ARG A 907 1.20 85.05 30.28
C ARG A 907 1.27 85.69 31.67
N SER A 908 1.28 84.89 32.73
CA SER A 908 1.41 85.39 34.10
C SER A 908 2.77 86.07 34.34
N LEU A 909 3.87 85.51 33.81
CA LEU A 909 5.20 86.14 33.89
C LEU A 909 5.28 87.45 33.09
N SER A 910 4.61 87.52 31.95
CA SER A 910 4.49 88.77 31.17
C SER A 910 3.80 89.87 31.97
N GLN A 911 2.85 89.49 32.82
CA GLN A 911 2.16 90.42 33.70
C GLN A 911 3.04 90.84 34.87
N VAL A 912 3.83 89.93 35.48
CA VAL A 912 4.87 90.28 36.47
C VAL A 912 5.89 91.27 35.88
N LYS A 913 6.33 91.05 34.64
CA LYS A 913 7.18 92.00 33.90
C LYS A 913 6.54 93.39 33.79
N LYS A 914 5.23 93.47 33.55
CA LYS A 914 4.49 94.73 33.47
C LYS A 914 4.42 95.42 34.84
N ASP A 915 4.22 94.65 35.91
CA ASP A 915 4.21 95.17 37.28
C ASP A 915 5.60 95.74 37.66
N ILE A 916 6.69 95.05 37.30
CA ILE A 916 8.08 95.54 37.45
C ILE A 916 8.30 96.83 36.65
N HIS A 917 7.84 96.89 35.40
CA HIS A 917 7.96 98.10 34.59
C HIS A 917 7.23 99.29 35.21
N ASN A 918 6.02 99.08 35.74
CA ASN A 918 5.28 100.14 36.44
C ASN A 918 6.04 100.60 37.69
N MET A 919 6.60 99.68 38.48
CA MET A 919 7.46 100.02 39.63
C MET A 919 8.66 100.87 39.20
N LEU A 920 9.35 100.52 38.11
CA LEU A 920 10.48 101.28 37.56
C LEU A 920 10.08 102.72 37.16
N VAL A 921 8.91 102.89 36.54
CA VAL A 921 8.39 104.23 36.21
C VAL A 921 8.12 105.04 37.48
N ILE A 922 7.52 104.43 38.50
CA ILE A 922 7.24 105.11 39.77
C ILE A 922 8.54 105.47 40.51
N VAL A 923 9.55 104.61 40.51
CA VAL A 923 10.87 104.89 41.11
C VAL A 923 11.56 106.07 40.43
N LYS A 924 11.47 106.16 39.10
CA LYS A 924 11.97 107.30 38.33
C LYS A 924 11.26 108.60 38.72
N ASP A 925 9.93 108.57 38.79
CA ASP A 925 9.10 109.69 39.22
C ASP A 925 9.42 110.16 40.65
N ILE A 926 9.74 109.23 41.55
CA ILE A 926 10.21 109.53 42.91
C ILE A 926 11.60 110.18 42.87
N ASN A 927 12.50 109.70 42.02
CA ASN A 927 13.83 110.29 41.83
C ASN A 927 13.76 111.74 41.32
N GLU A 928 12.87 112.02 40.36
CA GLU A 928 12.62 113.37 39.87
C GLU A 928 12.05 114.28 40.98
N SER A 929 11.18 113.73 41.83
CA SER A 929 10.63 114.44 43.01
C SER A 929 11.71 114.75 44.04
N ASN A 930 12.65 113.83 44.30
CA ASN A 930 13.79 114.04 45.19
C ASN A 930 14.75 115.12 44.66
N ALA A 931 15.06 115.08 43.36
CA ALA A 931 15.92 116.09 42.72
C ALA A 931 15.30 117.50 42.82
N PHE A 932 13.97 117.58 42.67
CA PHE A 932 13.23 118.84 42.82
C PHE A 932 13.20 119.34 44.27
N ILE A 933 13.00 118.46 45.26
CA ILE A 933 13.13 118.81 46.69
C ILE A 933 14.54 119.36 46.99
N GLY A 934 15.59 118.70 46.47
CA GLY A 934 16.97 119.17 46.61
C GLY A 934 17.19 120.57 46.01
N SER A 935 16.65 120.84 44.82
CA SER A 935 16.73 122.17 44.20
C SER A 935 15.99 123.26 44.99
N ILE A 936 14.83 122.92 45.58
CA ILE A 936 14.05 123.85 46.41
C ILE A 936 14.80 124.17 47.71
N ALA A 937 15.42 123.18 48.35
CA ALA A 937 16.21 123.38 49.56
C ALA A 937 17.37 124.35 49.29
N ILE A 938 18.12 124.17 48.20
CA ILE A 938 19.22 125.07 47.81
C ILE A 938 18.73 126.52 47.62
N ASN A 939 17.58 126.72 46.97
CA ASN A 939 16.98 128.05 46.80
C ASN A 939 16.53 128.67 48.15
N ALA A 940 16.02 127.85 49.07
CA ALA A 940 15.65 128.27 50.42
C ALA A 940 16.87 128.73 51.24
N ALA A 941 18.01 128.03 51.14
CA ALA A 941 19.28 128.45 51.75
C ALA A 941 19.78 129.80 51.19
N ILE A 942 19.67 130.03 49.89
CA ILE A 942 20.04 131.29 49.24
C ILE A 942 19.16 132.45 49.76
N ILE A 943 17.85 132.24 49.89
CA ILE A 943 16.92 133.25 50.45
C ILE A 943 17.26 133.57 51.91
N SER A 944 17.57 132.55 52.72
CA SER A 944 17.98 132.70 54.13
C SER A 944 19.28 133.53 54.28
N SER A 945 20.26 133.31 53.39
CA SER A 945 21.56 134.03 53.42
C SER A 945 21.47 135.55 53.14
N LYS A 946 20.36 136.02 52.56
CA LYS A 946 20.16 137.44 52.16
C LYS A 946 19.36 138.28 53.17
N THR A 947 18.79 137.67 54.20
CA THR A 947 18.03 138.37 55.26
C THR A 947 18.88 138.56 56.51
N ASP A 948 19.25 139.80 56.82
CA ASP A 948 20.09 140.19 57.97
C ASP A 948 19.30 140.13 59.30
N VAL A 949 18.82 138.94 59.66
CA VAL A 949 18.18 138.63 60.94
C VAL A 949 19.03 137.58 61.65
N ARG A 950 19.61 137.95 62.80
CA ARG A 950 20.31 137.03 63.70
C ARG A 950 19.39 135.88 64.12
N GLY A 951 19.61 134.69 63.56
CA GLY A 951 19.03 133.41 64.01
C GLY A 951 19.21 132.28 62.99
N GLY A 952 20.27 131.46 63.13
CA GLY A 952 20.71 130.43 62.16
C GLY A 952 19.86 129.15 62.03
N ASP A 953 18.60 129.15 62.45
CA ASP A 953 17.76 127.93 62.47
C ASP A 953 17.23 127.53 61.08
N LEU A 954 17.06 128.48 60.15
CA LEU A 954 16.56 128.21 58.79
C LEU A 954 17.61 127.56 57.87
N VAL A 955 18.90 127.76 58.12
CA VAL A 955 19.99 127.12 57.34
C VAL A 955 20.08 125.64 57.67
N LYS A 956 19.99 125.27 58.97
CA LYS A 956 20.02 123.87 59.42
C LYS A 956 18.86 123.04 58.88
N VAL A 957 17.67 123.63 58.76
CA VAL A 957 16.51 122.97 58.13
C VAL A 957 16.76 122.68 56.66
N SER A 958 17.40 123.60 55.94
CA SER A 958 17.72 123.43 54.53
C SER A 958 18.80 122.36 54.28
N GLU A 959 19.83 122.32 55.13
CA GLU A 959 20.89 121.29 55.08
C GLU A 959 20.30 119.89 55.34
N SER A 960 19.45 119.77 56.37
CA SER A 960 18.79 118.51 56.73
C SER A 960 17.89 117.97 55.61
N ILE A 961 17.11 118.83 54.93
CA ILE A 961 16.26 118.42 53.79
C ILE A 961 17.12 117.96 52.58
N SER A 962 18.29 118.59 52.37
CA SER A 962 19.20 118.23 51.28
C SER A 962 19.90 116.89 51.51
N GLU A 963 20.41 116.63 52.72
CA GLU A 963 21.00 115.33 53.09
C GLU A 963 19.97 114.20 52.94
N GLN A 964 18.73 114.48 53.32
CA GLN A 964 17.65 113.51 53.27
C GLN A 964 17.20 113.21 51.82
N ALA A 965 17.19 114.20 50.93
CA ALA A 965 16.96 114.00 49.50
C ALA A 965 18.08 113.16 48.83
N GLN A 966 19.32 113.31 49.28
CA GLN A 966 20.46 112.51 48.80
C GLN A 966 20.32 111.03 49.22
N ARG A 967 20.01 110.76 50.49
CA ARG A 967 19.76 109.40 50.98
C ARG A 967 18.58 108.73 50.27
N ASN A 968 17.52 109.48 49.99
CA ASN A 968 16.42 108.97 49.18
C ASN A 968 16.85 108.60 47.77
N THR A 969 17.73 109.39 47.15
CA THR A 969 18.28 109.11 45.81
C THR A 969 19.14 107.85 45.80
N GLU A 970 19.91 107.59 46.86
CA GLU A 970 20.68 106.35 47.02
C GLU A 970 19.76 105.13 47.19
N ASN A 971 18.70 105.25 47.99
CA ASN A 971 17.72 104.19 48.19
C ASN A 971 16.91 103.87 46.92
N THR A 972 16.46 104.89 46.17
CA THR A 972 15.76 104.68 44.88
C THR A 972 16.68 104.08 43.83
N ASN A 973 17.97 104.45 43.78
CA ASN A 973 18.94 103.81 42.89
C ASN A 973 19.15 102.33 43.23
N THR A 974 19.16 102.00 44.52
CA THR A 974 19.23 100.61 44.99
C THR A 974 17.97 99.82 44.58
N ILE A 975 16.78 100.40 44.74
CA ILE A 975 15.52 99.79 44.29
C ILE A 975 15.48 99.62 42.77
N GLN A 976 15.94 100.62 42.02
CA GLN A 976 16.08 100.57 40.57
C GLN A 976 16.96 99.39 40.14
N GLN A 977 18.12 99.22 40.78
CA GLN A 977 19.02 98.10 40.52
C GLN A 977 18.33 96.75 40.79
N PHE A 978 17.65 96.60 41.93
CA PHE A 978 16.91 95.37 42.23
C PHE A 978 15.78 95.10 41.24
N LEU A 979 15.03 96.12 40.82
CA LEU A 979 13.97 95.98 39.82
C LEU A 979 14.53 95.65 38.43
N ASP A 980 15.70 96.17 38.05
CA ASP A 980 16.38 95.84 36.81
C ASP A 980 16.89 94.38 36.81
N GLU A 981 17.44 93.92 37.94
CA GLU A 981 17.82 92.51 38.14
C GLU A 981 16.60 91.58 38.09
N MET A 982 15.49 91.98 38.74
CA MET A 982 14.22 91.26 38.68
C MET A 982 13.65 91.21 37.26
N ALA A 983 13.69 92.31 36.52
CA ALA A 983 13.23 92.39 35.13
C ALA A 983 14.06 91.50 34.20
N LYS A 984 15.39 91.51 34.37
CA LYS A 984 16.30 90.65 33.61
C LYS A 984 16.01 89.17 33.87
N SER A 985 15.89 88.78 35.14
CA SER A 985 15.58 87.40 35.51
C SER A 985 14.23 86.95 34.94
N VAL A 986 13.17 87.77 35.05
CA VAL A 986 11.84 87.46 34.46
C VAL A 986 11.92 87.29 32.94
N LEU A 987 12.71 88.12 32.23
CA LEU A 987 12.90 87.99 30.77
C LEU A 987 13.61 86.70 30.38
N GLU A 988 14.64 86.30 31.12
CA GLU A 988 15.36 85.04 30.90
C GLU A 988 14.45 83.83 31.12
N HIS A 989 13.61 83.86 32.16
CA HIS A 989 12.61 82.83 32.41
C HIS A 989 11.54 82.78 31.31
N LEU A 990 11.05 83.93 30.86
CA LEU A 990 10.05 84.02 29.80
C LEU A 990 10.57 83.44 28.48
N ALA A 991 11.78 83.82 28.05
CA ALA A 991 12.39 83.33 26.82
C ALA A 991 12.60 81.80 26.85
N PHE A 992 13.01 81.27 28.00
CA PHE A 992 13.15 79.82 28.18
C PHE A 992 11.82 79.09 28.08
N LEU A 993 10.78 79.57 28.78
CA LEU A 993 9.47 78.92 28.78
C LEU A 993 8.82 78.99 27.39
N GLU A 994 8.95 80.11 26.66
CA GLU A 994 8.46 80.22 25.28
C GLU A 994 9.14 79.22 24.33
N ALA A 995 10.46 79.03 24.46
CA ALA A 995 11.19 78.04 23.68
C ALA A 995 10.76 76.61 24.05
N LEU A 996 10.48 76.36 25.33
CA LEU A 996 10.10 75.06 25.82
C LEU A 996 8.67 74.67 25.45
N VAL A 997 7.71 75.59 25.53
CA VAL A 997 6.32 75.39 25.07
C VAL A 997 6.31 74.94 23.62
N LYS A 998 7.12 75.55 22.75
CA LYS A 998 7.26 75.15 21.35
C LYS A 998 7.79 73.72 21.21
N LYS A 999 8.79 73.33 22.00
CA LYS A 999 9.34 71.96 21.99
C LYS A 999 8.31 70.93 22.46
N ILE A 1000 7.60 71.20 23.55
CA ILE A 1000 6.56 70.30 24.09
C ILE A 1000 5.38 70.19 23.11
N ALA A 1001 4.99 71.28 22.45
CA ALA A 1001 3.94 71.24 21.43
C ALA A 1001 4.35 70.40 20.20
N LEU A 1002 5.61 70.48 19.78
CA LEU A 1002 6.15 69.63 18.70
C LEU A 1002 6.18 68.15 19.11
N ALA A 1003 6.64 67.85 20.33
CA ALA A 1003 6.65 66.49 20.87
C ALA A 1003 5.21 65.92 21.00
N SER A 1004 4.25 66.72 21.48
CA SER A 1004 2.84 66.34 21.55
C SER A 1004 2.27 65.98 20.16
N ASN A 1005 2.56 66.79 19.15
CA ASN A 1005 2.14 66.51 17.77
C ASN A 1005 2.78 65.24 17.20
N ALA A 1006 4.06 64.99 17.48
CA ALA A 1006 4.77 63.78 17.03
C ALA A 1006 4.21 62.50 17.68
N VAL A 1007 3.87 62.55 18.98
CA VAL A 1007 3.17 61.45 19.67
C VAL A 1007 1.79 61.22 19.04
N GLY A 1008 1.04 62.29 18.73
CA GLY A 1008 -0.27 62.18 18.06
C GLY A 1008 -0.20 61.59 16.66
N GLN A 1009 0.83 61.95 15.88
CA GLN A 1009 1.08 61.32 14.58
C GLN A 1009 1.41 59.83 14.72
N SER A 1010 2.23 59.46 15.71
CA SER A 1010 2.56 58.05 16.00
C SER A 1010 1.30 57.25 16.37
N GLY A 1011 0.42 57.81 17.21
CA GLY A 1011 -0.88 57.21 17.53
C GLY A 1011 -1.78 57.04 16.29
N ASN A 1012 -1.80 58.01 15.37
CA ASN A 1012 -2.54 57.90 14.12
C ASN A 1012 -1.97 56.85 13.15
N VAL A 1013 -0.65 56.65 13.15
CA VAL A 1013 -0.01 55.55 12.40
C VAL A 1013 -0.45 54.20 12.96
N LEU A 1014 -0.46 54.03 14.29
CA LEU A 1014 -0.91 52.79 14.94
C LEU A 1014 -2.40 52.51 14.73
N LYS A 1015 -3.27 53.52 14.61
CA LYS A 1015 -4.69 53.31 14.25
C LYS A 1015 -4.89 52.66 12.88
N LYS A 1016 -3.92 52.76 11.97
CA LYS A 1016 -3.98 52.10 10.65
C LYS A 1016 -3.74 50.59 10.74
N VAL A 1017 -3.20 50.09 11.85
CA VAL A 1017 -2.89 48.67 12.06
C VAL A 1017 -4.17 47.82 12.21
N GLY A 1018 -5.15 48.26 13.01
CA GLY A 1018 -6.37 47.50 13.29
C GLY A 1018 -7.17 47.10 12.04
N PRO A 1019 -7.45 48.02 11.10
CA PRO A 1019 -8.11 47.68 9.83
C PRO A 1019 -7.32 46.68 8.97
N LEU A 1020 -5.98 46.75 8.96
CA LEU A 1020 -5.14 45.84 8.19
C LEU A 1020 -5.15 44.42 8.79
N LEU A 1021 -5.07 44.29 10.11
CA LEU A 1021 -5.21 43.00 10.80
C LEU A 1021 -6.61 42.40 10.63
N THR A 1022 -7.65 43.25 10.60
CA THR A 1022 -9.02 42.82 10.31
C THR A 1022 -9.16 42.29 8.87
N ALA A 1023 -8.55 42.96 7.89
CA ALA A 1023 -8.52 42.50 6.51
C ALA A 1023 -7.72 41.19 6.35
N ALA A 1024 -6.60 41.05 7.07
CA ALA A 1024 -5.84 39.79 7.12
C ALA A 1024 -6.68 38.65 7.72
N ASN A 1025 -7.44 38.92 8.78
CA ASN A 1025 -8.35 37.95 9.39
C ASN A 1025 -9.49 37.52 8.43
N GLN A 1026 -10.09 38.46 7.69
CA GLN A 1026 -11.11 38.15 6.67
C GLN A 1026 -10.55 37.24 5.56
N ARG A 1027 -9.31 37.47 5.12
CA ARG A 1027 -8.63 36.60 4.14
C ARG A 1027 -8.40 35.19 4.68
N SER A 1028 -8.20 35.03 5.98
CA SER A 1028 -8.12 33.69 6.58
C SER A 1028 -9.46 32.96 6.53
N SER A 1029 -10.60 33.63 6.67
CA SER A 1029 -11.92 32.99 6.50
C SER A 1029 -12.12 32.46 5.07
N ALA A 1030 -11.60 33.15 4.05
CA ALA A 1030 -11.63 32.65 2.67
C ALA A 1030 -10.81 31.36 2.48
N ILE A 1031 -9.71 31.20 3.23
CA ILE A 1031 -8.96 29.92 3.26
C ILE A 1031 -9.85 28.80 3.82
N GLU A 1032 -10.68 29.05 4.84
CA GLU A 1032 -11.59 28.03 5.39
C GLU A 1032 -12.58 27.50 4.37
N GLU A 1033 -13.23 28.41 3.66
CA GLU A 1033 -14.22 28.09 2.65
C GLU A 1033 -13.57 27.29 1.50
N THR A 1034 -12.42 27.77 1.03
CA THR A 1034 -11.64 27.13 -0.05
C THR A 1034 -11.14 25.75 0.38
N SER A 1035 -10.65 25.59 1.60
CA SER A 1035 -10.20 24.31 2.17
C SER A 1035 -11.37 23.33 2.40
N GLY A 1036 -12.54 23.81 2.79
CA GLY A 1036 -13.74 22.98 2.92
C GLY A 1036 -14.23 22.44 1.58
N GLN A 1037 -14.22 23.28 0.54
CA GLN A 1037 -14.54 22.85 -0.83
C GLN A 1037 -13.52 21.84 -1.36
N LEU A 1038 -12.22 22.07 -1.12
CA LEU A 1038 -11.15 21.14 -1.44
C LEU A 1038 -11.34 19.77 -0.76
N ALA A 1039 -11.67 19.76 0.54
CA ALA A 1039 -11.89 18.53 1.28
C ALA A 1039 -13.07 17.71 0.72
N SER A 1040 -14.14 18.38 0.26
CA SER A 1040 -15.27 17.71 -0.41
C SER A 1040 -14.83 17.03 -1.71
N LEU A 1041 -14.08 17.73 -2.57
CA LEU A 1041 -13.60 17.19 -3.85
C LEU A 1041 -12.70 15.97 -3.67
N ILE A 1042 -11.81 16.00 -2.67
CA ILE A 1042 -10.93 14.87 -2.37
C ILE A 1042 -11.72 13.70 -1.82
N ASN A 1043 -12.68 13.95 -0.92
CA ASN A 1043 -13.54 12.88 -0.43
C ASN A 1043 -14.35 12.23 -1.57
N GLU A 1044 -14.85 13.00 -2.53
CA GLU A 1044 -15.52 12.48 -3.73
C GLU A 1044 -14.57 11.66 -4.63
N ALA A 1045 -13.31 12.09 -4.78
CA ALA A 1045 -12.29 11.34 -5.52
C ALA A 1045 -11.94 10.02 -4.82
N ASN A 1046 -11.74 10.03 -3.49
CA ASN A 1046 -11.48 8.83 -2.67
C ASN A 1046 -12.61 7.82 -2.80
N GLN A 1047 -13.85 8.29 -2.63
CA GLN A 1047 -15.03 7.42 -2.78
C GLN A 1047 -15.10 6.79 -4.17
N SER A 1048 -14.75 7.54 -5.20
CA SER A 1048 -14.69 6.99 -6.57
C SER A 1048 -13.64 5.88 -6.69
N VAL A 1049 -12.47 6.06 -6.08
CA VAL A 1049 -11.38 5.07 -6.09
C VAL A 1049 -11.73 3.82 -5.26
N ASP A 1050 -12.37 3.99 -4.11
CA ASP A 1050 -12.90 2.88 -3.31
C ASP A 1050 -13.96 2.06 -4.06
N LEU A 1051 -14.79 2.73 -4.86
CA LEU A 1051 -15.74 2.05 -5.74
C LEU A 1051 -15.01 1.31 -6.88
N ILE A 1052 -13.94 1.86 -7.46
CA ILE A 1052 -13.10 1.14 -8.43
C ILE A 1052 -12.55 -0.14 -7.81
N ASN A 1053 -12.10 -0.09 -6.55
CA ASN A 1053 -11.63 -1.28 -5.82
C ASN A 1053 -12.70 -2.36 -5.70
N GLN A 1054 -13.94 -1.99 -5.35
CA GLN A 1054 -15.05 -2.93 -5.28
C GLN A 1054 -15.34 -3.55 -6.65
N GLU A 1055 -15.33 -2.75 -7.71
CA GLU A 1055 -15.52 -3.26 -9.06
C GLU A 1055 -14.33 -4.13 -9.51
N ILE A 1056 -13.11 -3.89 -9.02
CA ILE A 1056 -11.95 -4.75 -9.29
C ILE A 1056 -12.09 -6.10 -8.62
N ASP A 1057 -12.57 -6.14 -7.37
CA ASP A 1057 -12.78 -7.41 -6.70
C ASP A 1057 -13.89 -8.22 -7.41
N ARG A 1058 -14.93 -7.55 -7.93
CA ARG A 1058 -15.92 -8.19 -8.81
C ARG A 1058 -15.31 -8.67 -10.12
N LEU A 1059 -14.50 -7.83 -10.77
CA LEU A 1059 -13.79 -8.19 -12.01
C LEU A 1059 -12.83 -9.37 -11.78
N ALA A 1060 -12.17 -9.43 -10.62
CA ALA A 1060 -11.31 -10.54 -10.24
C ALA A 1060 -12.13 -11.83 -10.07
N VAL A 1061 -13.32 -11.77 -9.47
CA VAL A 1061 -14.24 -12.92 -9.40
C VAL A 1061 -14.72 -13.33 -10.78
N SER A 1062 -15.10 -12.39 -11.65
CA SER A 1062 -15.51 -12.69 -13.03
C SER A 1062 -14.36 -13.25 -13.88
N ALA A 1063 -13.14 -12.75 -13.70
CA ALA A 1063 -11.94 -13.24 -14.37
C ALA A 1063 -11.43 -14.56 -13.79
N ASP A 1064 -11.71 -14.84 -12.52
CA ASP A 1064 -11.48 -16.15 -11.90
C ASP A 1064 -12.44 -17.20 -12.49
N GLY A 1065 -13.62 -16.80 -12.99
CA GLY A 1065 -14.47 -17.61 -13.87
C GLY A 1065 -13.71 -18.04 -15.14
N LEU A 1066 -13.04 -17.11 -15.81
CA LEU A 1066 -12.21 -17.41 -16.98
C LEU A 1066 -11.02 -18.35 -16.70
N ARG A 1067 -10.60 -18.52 -15.43
CA ARG A 1067 -9.49 -19.40 -15.00
C ARG A 1067 -9.91 -20.86 -14.88
N PHE A 1068 -10.83 -21.31 -15.71
CA PHE A 1068 -11.02 -22.73 -15.90
C PHE A 1068 -9.69 -23.34 -16.36
N ASP A 1069 -8.93 -23.95 -15.43
CA ASP A 1069 -7.73 -24.79 -15.63
C ASP A 1069 -8.05 -26.06 -16.44
N LEU A 1070 -9.09 -26.00 -17.26
CA LEU A 1070 -9.41 -26.96 -18.28
C LEU A 1070 -8.43 -26.68 -19.40
N ASP A 1071 -7.51 -27.62 -19.63
CA ASP A 1071 -6.76 -27.66 -20.89
C ASP A 1071 -7.74 -28.02 -22.02
N MET A 1072 -8.63 -27.07 -22.35
CA MET A 1072 -9.58 -27.13 -23.46
C MET A 1072 -8.82 -27.27 -24.76
N GLU A 1073 -7.64 -26.66 -24.85
CA GLU A 1073 -6.72 -26.90 -25.97
C GLU A 1073 -6.39 -28.38 -26.07
N GLN A 1074 -5.98 -29.06 -25.00
CA GLN A 1074 -5.67 -30.48 -25.02
C GLN A 1074 -6.90 -31.36 -25.17
N ALA A 1075 -8.03 -31.03 -24.53
CA ALA A 1075 -9.25 -31.81 -24.64
C ALA A 1075 -9.86 -31.71 -26.06
N VAL A 1076 -9.88 -30.51 -26.64
CA VAL A 1076 -10.32 -30.29 -28.01
C VAL A 1076 -9.27 -30.84 -28.96
N ALA A 1077 -7.98 -30.60 -28.75
CA ALA A 1077 -6.89 -31.16 -29.58
C ALA A 1077 -6.86 -32.68 -29.56
N ASP A 1078 -7.09 -33.34 -28.43
CA ASP A 1078 -7.19 -34.80 -28.34
C ASP A 1078 -8.37 -35.29 -29.18
N ILE A 1079 -9.54 -34.64 -29.05
CA ILE A 1079 -10.72 -34.97 -29.86
C ILE A 1079 -10.46 -34.71 -31.35
N LEU A 1080 -9.83 -33.60 -31.70
CA LEU A 1080 -9.52 -33.27 -33.09
C LEU A 1080 -8.42 -34.13 -33.66
N LYS A 1081 -7.45 -34.53 -32.85
CA LYS A 1081 -6.43 -35.49 -33.21
C LYS A 1081 -7.08 -36.83 -33.50
N ASP A 1082 -8.02 -37.28 -32.64
CA ASP A 1082 -8.82 -38.48 -32.89
C ASP A 1082 -9.61 -38.36 -34.20
N VAL A 1083 -10.28 -37.23 -34.43
CA VAL A 1083 -11.10 -36.98 -35.63
C VAL A 1083 -10.24 -36.88 -36.89
N ALA A 1084 -9.21 -36.04 -36.90
CA ALA A 1084 -8.26 -35.87 -38.02
C ALA A 1084 -7.53 -37.17 -38.34
N TRP A 1085 -7.25 -37.99 -37.33
CA TRP A 1085 -6.62 -39.28 -37.49
C TRP A 1085 -7.61 -40.33 -38.06
N ILE A 1086 -8.87 -40.37 -37.57
CA ILE A 1086 -9.95 -41.15 -38.21
C ILE A 1086 -10.10 -40.74 -39.68
N ASN A 1087 -10.01 -39.44 -39.96
CA ASN A 1087 -10.10 -38.87 -41.30
C ASN A 1087 -8.94 -39.32 -42.19
N ALA A 1088 -7.71 -39.36 -41.65
CA ALA A 1088 -6.54 -39.84 -42.38
C ALA A 1088 -6.67 -41.33 -42.76
N ASP A 1089 -7.27 -42.15 -41.89
CA ASP A 1089 -7.50 -43.57 -42.18
C ASP A 1089 -8.69 -43.81 -43.12
N VAL A 1090 -9.77 -43.05 -42.98
CA VAL A 1090 -10.86 -43.07 -43.96
C VAL A 1090 -10.31 -42.65 -45.33
N ASN A 1091 -9.49 -41.61 -45.41
CA ASN A 1091 -8.86 -41.19 -46.67
C ASN A 1091 -7.92 -42.27 -47.23
N ARG A 1092 -7.14 -42.96 -46.40
CA ARG A 1092 -6.34 -44.11 -46.84
C ARG A 1092 -7.20 -45.24 -47.38
N PHE A 1093 -8.35 -45.52 -46.76
CA PHE A 1093 -9.31 -46.51 -47.24
C PHE A 1093 -9.92 -46.10 -48.59
N LEU A 1094 -10.30 -44.83 -48.76
CA LEU A 1094 -10.83 -44.29 -50.01
C LEU A 1094 -9.79 -44.27 -51.14
N GLN A 1095 -8.53 -43.97 -50.82
CA GLN A 1095 -7.41 -43.94 -51.78
C GLN A 1095 -6.92 -45.33 -52.17
N ALA A 1096 -7.11 -46.35 -51.32
CA ALA A 1096 -6.77 -47.74 -51.61
C ALA A 1096 -7.71 -48.42 -52.62
N GLY A 1097 -8.44 -47.63 -53.43
CA GLY A 1097 -9.32 -48.09 -54.51
C GLY A 1097 -8.58 -48.84 -55.62
N THR A 1098 -8.26 -50.10 -55.34
CA THR A 1098 -8.11 -51.22 -56.27
C THR A 1098 -8.76 -52.45 -55.66
#